data_AF-A0A946ZJJ8-F1
#
_entry.id   AF-A0A946ZJJ8-F1
#
_cell.length_a   1.000
_cell.length_b   1.000
_cell.length_c   1.000
_cell.angle_alpha   90.00
_cell.angle_beta   90.00
_cell.angle_gamma   90.00
#
_symmetry.space_group_name_H-M   'P 1'
#
loop_
_entity.id
_entity.type
_entity.pdbx_description
1 polymer ?
#
loop_
_entity_poly.entity_id
_entity_poly.type
_entity_poly.pdbx_seq_one_letter_code
_entity_poly.pdbx_strand_id
1 'polypeptide(L)'
;MSNIIYTITDEAPALATRSFLPIIQAFVKPAGINVITKDISLSSRILATFPDHLTDDQRVEDALAVLGELVKTPDANIIKLPNISASMPQLEAAISELQSKGYAIPNYPDEPKNDQEKDIKRRYDKIKGSAVNPVLREGNSDRRAPKAVKNYAKKNPHSMGRWSADSKSHVATMSHGDFAHNEKSLTLDKPTHIKIQHINEKGQVSLLKDNVALLEGEIIDATVMNKRALISFLEAQVNDAKEKDVLFSLHMKATMMKVSDPIIFGHAVRVFFADVFKKHQDSFEEIGVDVNNGLGDLISSLSELPQNKRSEIQADLEAAFQNGPALAMVNSDKGISNLHVPSDIIIDASMPAMIRNSGQMWNAEGKSQDTKAVIPDSSYASIYEATINFCKEHGAFDPTTMGTVPNIGLMAQKAEEYGSHDKTFEIASNGNVQVVDANDQILLEHKVEAGDIWRMCQVKDLPVQDWVKLAVTRARASQMPAVFWLDESRAHDAELIKKVNRYLQNHDTSGLDIRILSPMKATKFTLERIKNGQDTISVTGNVLRDYLTDLFPILEVGTSAKMLSIVPLMNGGGLFETGAGGSAPKHVQQFVQENHLRWDSLGEFLALAVSLEHYSEVNSNEKAAILGETLDDATEKLLENKKGPSRKAGELDNRGSHFYLAMYWAQELAKQSKDQDLKSHFETIANQLAKNENKIVSELNEIQGKPVNIGGYYNPDDQLTNLAMRPNETLNTILSSF
;
A
#
# COMPACT_ATOMS: atom_id res chain seq x y z
N MET A 1 4.25 -18.40 -26.95
CA MET A 1 2.99 -17.97 -26.30
C MET A 1 3.37 -17.55 -24.91
N SER A 2 3.02 -16.33 -24.50
CA SER A 2 3.29 -15.91 -23.13
C SER A 2 2.46 -16.74 -22.14
N ASN A 3 2.93 -16.89 -20.90
CA ASN A 3 2.14 -17.52 -19.85
C ASN A 3 1.57 -16.42 -18.96
N ILE A 4 0.41 -16.65 -18.35
CA ILE A 4 -0.01 -15.85 -17.20
C ILE A 4 0.67 -16.45 -15.97
N ILE A 5 1.40 -15.62 -15.22
CA ILE A 5 2.01 -16.01 -13.95
C ILE A 5 1.03 -15.68 -12.83
N TYR A 6 0.66 -16.67 -12.02
CA TYR A 6 -0.12 -16.49 -10.81
C TYR A 6 0.77 -16.64 -9.58
N THR A 7 0.86 -15.61 -8.76
CA THR A 7 1.73 -15.66 -7.57
C THR A 7 1.09 -16.48 -6.44
N ILE A 8 1.87 -17.39 -5.84
CA ILE A 8 1.55 -18.01 -4.55
C ILE A 8 2.16 -17.14 -3.47
N THR A 9 1.35 -16.74 -2.50
CA THR A 9 1.74 -15.79 -1.44
C THR A 9 1.49 -16.37 -0.06
N ASP A 10 0.93 -15.60 0.86
CA ASP A 10 0.83 -15.93 2.28
C ASP A 10 -0.62 -15.84 2.75
N GLU A 11 -0.94 -16.49 3.88
CA GLU A 11 -2.17 -16.30 4.65
C GLU A 11 -3.48 -16.42 3.82
N ALA A 12 -4.37 -15.43 3.87
CA ALA A 12 -5.70 -15.49 3.27
C ALA A 12 -5.70 -15.60 1.74
N PRO A 13 -4.93 -14.79 0.98
CA PRO A 13 -4.85 -14.95 -0.48
C PRO A 13 -4.22 -16.29 -0.89
N ALA A 14 -3.27 -16.84 -0.11
CA ALA A 14 -2.73 -18.17 -0.37
C ALA A 14 -3.79 -19.27 -0.23
N LEU A 15 -4.66 -19.18 0.79
CA LEU A 15 -5.81 -20.08 0.94
C LEU A 15 -6.80 -19.91 -0.23
N ALA A 16 -7.20 -18.68 -0.55
CA ALA A 16 -8.13 -18.38 -1.63
C ALA A 16 -7.63 -18.91 -2.99
N THR A 17 -6.32 -18.79 -3.25
CA THR A 17 -5.67 -19.32 -4.45
C THR A 17 -5.89 -20.82 -4.62
N ARG A 18 -5.88 -21.61 -3.53
CA ARG A 18 -6.13 -23.06 -3.60
C ARG A 18 -7.54 -23.40 -4.10
N SER A 19 -8.50 -22.50 -3.89
CA SER A 19 -9.87 -22.64 -4.40
C SER A 19 -10.03 -22.07 -5.80
N PHE A 20 -9.45 -20.89 -6.08
CA PHE A 20 -9.71 -20.15 -7.32
C PHE A 20 -8.82 -20.55 -8.49
N LEU A 21 -7.54 -20.83 -8.28
CA LEU A 21 -6.60 -21.16 -9.36
C LEU A 21 -7.06 -22.34 -10.25
N PRO A 22 -7.62 -23.44 -9.71
CA PRO A 22 -8.17 -24.51 -10.55
C PRO A 22 -9.33 -24.07 -11.44
N ILE A 23 -10.16 -23.11 -10.98
CA ILE A 23 -11.23 -22.53 -11.80
C ILE A 23 -10.62 -21.74 -12.94
N ILE A 24 -9.64 -20.86 -12.65
CA ILE A 24 -8.96 -20.08 -13.68
C ILE A 24 -8.36 -21.01 -14.75
N GLN A 25 -7.58 -22.01 -14.34
CA GLN A 25 -6.93 -22.95 -15.24
C GLN A 25 -7.93 -23.68 -16.14
N ALA A 26 -9.08 -24.12 -15.60
CA ALA A 26 -10.13 -24.75 -16.38
C ALA A 26 -10.76 -23.78 -17.41
N PHE A 27 -11.00 -22.53 -17.02
CA PHE A 27 -11.71 -21.56 -17.87
C PHE A 27 -10.85 -21.00 -19.01
N VAL A 28 -9.54 -20.87 -18.82
CA VAL A 28 -8.66 -20.28 -19.84
C VAL A 28 -8.05 -21.31 -20.79
N LYS A 29 -8.07 -22.59 -20.44
CA LYS A 29 -7.56 -23.71 -21.26
C LYS A 29 -8.18 -23.76 -22.67
N PRO A 30 -9.49 -23.55 -22.91
CA PRO A 30 -10.08 -23.51 -24.25
C PRO A 30 -9.57 -22.37 -25.15
N ALA A 31 -8.97 -21.33 -24.55
CA ALA A 31 -8.32 -20.23 -25.27
C ALA A 31 -6.82 -20.46 -25.53
N GLY A 32 -6.29 -21.64 -25.17
CA GLY A 32 -4.88 -21.98 -25.32
C GLY A 32 -3.96 -21.21 -24.38
N ILE A 33 -4.49 -20.69 -23.28
CA ILE A 33 -3.74 -19.90 -22.29
C ILE A 33 -3.24 -20.85 -21.20
N ASN A 34 -1.96 -20.71 -20.86
CA ASN A 34 -1.34 -21.46 -19.78
C ASN A 34 -1.11 -20.54 -18.56
N VAL A 35 -1.51 -21.02 -17.39
CA VAL A 35 -1.34 -20.31 -16.12
C VAL A 35 -0.37 -21.11 -15.26
N ILE A 36 0.80 -20.52 -15.00
CA ILE A 36 1.85 -21.13 -14.18
C ILE A 36 2.02 -20.36 -12.88
N THR A 37 2.50 -21.03 -11.84
CA THR A 37 2.66 -20.43 -10.52
C THR A 37 4.10 -20.04 -10.23
N LYS A 38 4.27 -18.98 -9.41
CA LYS A 38 5.56 -18.60 -8.82
C LYS A 38 5.36 -18.34 -7.33
N ASP A 39 6.10 -19.06 -6.50
CA ASP A 39 5.96 -18.99 -5.04
C ASP A 39 6.88 -17.93 -4.43
N ILE A 40 6.25 -16.83 -4.02
CA ILE A 40 6.89 -15.68 -3.39
C ILE A 40 6.49 -15.52 -1.91
N SER A 41 5.92 -16.58 -1.31
CA SER A 41 5.62 -16.63 0.12
C SER A 41 6.86 -16.34 0.98
N LEU A 42 6.65 -15.91 2.22
CA LEU A 42 7.74 -15.69 3.18
C LEU A 42 8.59 -16.95 3.36
N SER A 43 7.95 -18.13 3.48
CA SER A 43 8.65 -19.40 3.65
C SER A 43 9.48 -19.76 2.41
N SER A 44 8.93 -19.68 1.21
CA SER A 44 9.66 -19.92 -0.05
C SER A 44 10.87 -19.00 -0.19
N ARG A 45 10.72 -17.70 0.09
CA ARG A 45 11.83 -16.74 0.03
C ARG A 45 12.94 -17.01 1.04
N ILE A 46 12.58 -17.47 2.25
CA ILE A 46 13.57 -17.95 3.24
C ILE A 46 14.32 -19.15 2.67
N LEU A 47 13.62 -20.18 2.21
CA LEU A 47 14.24 -21.40 1.68
C LEU A 47 15.14 -21.11 0.45
N ALA A 48 14.67 -20.29 -0.49
CA ALA A 48 15.42 -19.87 -1.68
C ALA A 48 16.71 -19.11 -1.34
N THR A 49 16.72 -18.39 -0.20
CA THR A 49 17.89 -17.64 0.24
C THR A 49 18.94 -18.55 0.88
N PHE A 50 18.55 -19.67 1.49
CA PHE A 50 19.43 -20.60 2.22
C PHE A 50 19.59 -21.99 1.55
N PRO A 51 19.83 -22.10 0.23
CA PRO A 51 19.90 -23.40 -0.45
C PRO A 51 21.09 -24.27 0.00
N ASP A 52 22.10 -23.63 0.59
CA ASP A 52 23.29 -24.24 1.20
C ASP A 52 23.00 -24.95 2.53
N HIS A 53 21.84 -24.67 3.14
CA HIS A 53 21.35 -25.33 4.36
C HIS A 53 20.28 -26.39 4.09
N LEU A 54 19.97 -26.68 2.81
CA LEU A 54 18.89 -27.56 2.40
C LEU A 54 19.41 -28.82 1.72
N THR A 55 18.70 -29.93 1.90
CA THR A 55 18.88 -31.10 1.04
C THR A 55 18.43 -30.79 -0.40
N ASP A 56 18.87 -31.57 -1.38
CA ASP A 56 18.50 -31.34 -2.78
C ASP A 56 16.97 -31.35 -2.99
N ASP A 57 16.24 -32.21 -2.26
CA ASP A 57 14.78 -32.33 -2.32
C ASP A 57 14.04 -31.18 -1.60
N GLN A 58 14.73 -30.47 -0.70
CA GLN A 58 14.18 -29.34 0.06
C GLN A 58 14.38 -28.00 -0.66
N ARG A 59 15.29 -27.94 -1.65
CA ARG A 59 15.58 -26.70 -2.37
C ARG A 59 14.37 -26.26 -3.19
N VAL A 60 14.14 -24.95 -3.17
CA VAL A 60 13.08 -24.29 -3.94
C VAL A 60 13.71 -23.31 -4.94
N GLU A 61 12.96 -22.98 -5.99
CA GLU A 61 13.35 -21.93 -6.94
C GLU A 61 13.39 -20.56 -6.22
N ASP A 62 14.39 -19.72 -6.54
CA ASP A 62 14.30 -18.29 -6.24
C ASP A 62 13.33 -17.61 -7.20
N ALA A 63 12.05 -17.85 -6.98
CA ALA A 63 10.97 -17.35 -7.82
C ALA A 63 10.93 -15.81 -7.86
N LEU A 64 11.37 -15.14 -6.79
CA LEU A 64 11.43 -13.67 -6.77
C LEU A 64 12.51 -13.15 -7.70
N ALA A 65 13.70 -13.76 -7.72
CA ALA A 65 14.74 -13.41 -8.69
C ALA A 65 14.30 -13.69 -10.13
N VAL A 66 13.66 -14.84 -10.38
CA VAL A 66 13.11 -15.18 -11.71
C VAL A 66 12.08 -14.16 -12.16
N LEU A 67 11.15 -13.78 -11.27
CA LEU A 67 10.16 -12.75 -11.58
C LEU A 67 10.80 -11.37 -11.79
N GLY A 68 11.86 -11.04 -11.04
CA GLY A 68 12.63 -9.80 -11.20
C GLY A 68 13.30 -9.65 -12.56
N GLU A 69 13.67 -10.76 -13.20
CA GLU A 69 14.10 -10.74 -14.60
C GLU A 69 12.92 -10.74 -15.58
N LEU A 70 11.85 -11.49 -15.27
CA LEU A 70 10.67 -11.55 -16.12
C LEU A 70 10.02 -10.18 -16.31
N VAL A 71 9.89 -9.37 -15.25
CA VAL A 71 9.27 -8.03 -15.33
C VAL A 71 10.01 -7.05 -16.25
N LYS A 72 11.24 -7.39 -16.67
CA LYS A 72 12.02 -6.64 -17.65
C LYS A 72 11.76 -7.09 -19.08
N THR A 73 10.85 -8.04 -19.32
CA THR A 73 10.56 -8.58 -20.65
C THR A 73 9.17 -8.13 -21.14
N PRO A 74 8.96 -8.01 -22.47
CA PRO A 74 7.66 -7.65 -23.03
C PRO A 74 6.58 -8.73 -22.83
N ASP A 75 6.98 -9.98 -22.63
CA ASP A 75 6.05 -11.12 -22.51
C ASP A 75 5.52 -11.33 -21.08
N ALA A 76 5.95 -10.50 -20.12
CA ALA A 76 5.52 -10.62 -18.75
C ALA A 76 4.01 -10.38 -18.62
N ASN A 77 3.29 -11.32 -18.02
CA ASN A 77 1.91 -11.14 -17.60
C ASN A 77 1.75 -11.77 -16.22
N ILE A 78 1.77 -10.95 -15.17
CA ILE A 78 1.88 -11.41 -13.78
C ILE A 78 0.68 -10.93 -12.97
N ILE A 79 -0.10 -11.86 -12.42
CA ILE A 79 -1.13 -11.59 -11.42
C ILE A 79 -0.50 -11.70 -10.02
N LYS A 80 -0.38 -10.55 -9.35
CA LYS A 80 0.30 -10.39 -8.07
C LYS A 80 -0.69 -10.23 -6.92
N LEU A 81 -0.79 -11.25 -6.07
CA LEU A 81 -1.63 -11.24 -4.89
C LEU A 81 -0.90 -10.57 -3.71
N PRO A 82 -1.59 -10.05 -2.68
CA PRO A 82 -0.95 -9.57 -1.46
C PRO A 82 -0.05 -10.62 -0.81
N ASN A 83 1.09 -10.20 -0.30
CA ASN A 83 2.08 -11.05 0.38
C ASN A 83 2.59 -10.36 1.66
N ILE A 84 3.18 -11.13 2.56
CA ILE A 84 3.74 -10.61 3.82
C ILE A 84 4.97 -9.75 3.54
N SER A 85 4.96 -8.53 4.08
CA SER A 85 6.16 -7.72 4.31
C SER A 85 6.62 -7.94 5.75
N ALA A 86 7.47 -8.95 5.97
CA ALA A 86 7.66 -9.54 7.29
C ALA A 86 8.25 -8.56 8.31
N SER A 87 7.60 -8.45 9.47
CA SER A 87 8.22 -7.92 10.68
C SER A 87 9.21 -8.94 11.27
N MET A 88 10.02 -8.51 12.25
CA MET A 88 10.93 -9.42 12.94
C MET A 88 10.20 -10.61 13.59
N PRO A 89 9.11 -10.42 14.37
CA PRO A 89 8.37 -11.55 14.93
C PRO A 89 7.80 -12.53 13.89
N GLN A 90 7.35 -12.01 12.74
CA GLN A 90 6.84 -12.87 11.66
C GLN A 90 7.97 -13.69 11.02
N LEU A 91 9.13 -13.08 10.81
CA LEU A 91 10.31 -13.76 10.27
C LEU A 91 10.74 -14.91 11.20
N GLU A 92 10.88 -14.64 12.50
CA GLU A 92 11.26 -15.65 13.50
C GLU A 92 10.25 -16.79 13.59
N ALA A 93 8.95 -16.47 13.57
CA ALA A 93 7.91 -17.49 13.58
C ALA A 93 7.94 -18.37 12.31
N ALA A 94 8.21 -17.79 11.15
CA ALA A 94 8.38 -18.55 9.90
C ALA A 94 9.63 -19.44 9.93
N ILE A 95 10.76 -18.93 10.45
CA ILE A 95 11.99 -19.71 10.65
C ILE A 95 11.71 -20.90 11.58
N SER A 96 11.06 -20.65 12.72
CA SER A 96 10.72 -21.70 13.68
C SER A 96 9.80 -22.76 13.10
N GLU A 97 8.79 -22.37 12.30
CA GLU A 97 7.91 -23.33 11.62
C GLU A 97 8.69 -24.20 10.63
N LEU A 98 9.55 -23.60 9.81
CA LEU A 98 10.38 -24.33 8.85
C LEU A 98 11.34 -25.30 9.58
N GLN A 99 12.01 -24.87 10.64
CA GLN A 99 12.86 -25.75 11.44
C GLN A 99 12.08 -26.93 12.02
N SER A 100 10.85 -26.71 12.50
CA SER A 100 9.97 -27.79 12.98
C SER A 100 9.60 -28.81 11.91
N LYS A 101 9.68 -28.41 10.64
CA LYS A 101 9.44 -29.24 9.45
C LYS A 101 10.71 -29.85 8.86
N GLY A 102 11.84 -29.73 9.56
CA GLY A 102 13.09 -30.38 9.18
C GLY A 102 13.99 -29.60 8.22
N TYR A 103 13.71 -28.30 8.00
CA TYR A 103 14.61 -27.42 7.25
C TYR A 103 15.71 -26.90 8.18
N ALA A 104 16.98 -27.22 7.89
CA ALA A 104 18.12 -26.88 8.76
C ALA A 104 18.64 -25.44 8.58
N ILE A 105 17.72 -24.48 8.40
CA ILE A 105 18.03 -23.05 8.22
C ILE A 105 18.45 -22.40 9.56
N PRO A 106 19.37 -21.43 9.55
CA PRO A 106 19.87 -20.80 10.77
C PRO A 106 18.85 -19.84 11.40
N ASN A 107 18.94 -19.61 12.70
CA ASN A 107 18.20 -18.54 13.39
C ASN A 107 18.65 -17.16 12.91
N TYR A 108 17.80 -16.15 13.11
CA TYR A 108 18.19 -14.76 12.91
C TYR A 108 19.09 -14.29 14.07
N PRO A 109 20.30 -13.73 13.81
CA PRO A 109 21.16 -13.21 14.87
C PRO A 109 20.93 -11.70 15.06
N ASP A 110 20.33 -11.34 16.19
CA ASP A 110 20.05 -9.93 16.56
C ASP A 110 21.33 -9.10 16.66
N GLU A 111 22.31 -9.62 17.41
CA GLU A 111 23.62 -9.02 17.60
C GLU A 111 24.72 -9.95 17.04
N PRO A 112 25.10 -9.79 15.76
CA PRO A 112 26.04 -10.71 15.12
C PRO A 112 27.45 -10.53 15.69
N LYS A 113 28.02 -11.60 16.23
CA LYS A 113 29.32 -11.63 16.94
C LYS A 113 30.48 -12.05 16.04
N ASN A 114 30.20 -12.61 14.87
CA ASN A 114 31.19 -13.10 13.92
C ASN A 114 30.73 -12.89 12.47
N ASP A 115 31.62 -13.14 11.50
CA ASP A 115 31.32 -12.86 10.09
C ASP A 115 30.26 -13.78 9.48
N GLN A 116 30.11 -15.01 10.02
CA GLN A 116 29.04 -15.91 9.63
C GLN A 116 27.67 -15.37 10.07
N GLU A 117 27.54 -14.92 11.31
CA GLU A 117 26.31 -14.29 11.81
C GLU A 117 26.00 -12.97 11.07
N LYS A 118 27.02 -12.17 10.72
CA LYS A 118 26.82 -10.98 9.88
C LYS A 118 26.30 -11.34 8.50
N ASP A 119 26.78 -12.42 7.88
CA ASP A 119 26.26 -12.91 6.60
C ASP A 119 24.81 -13.39 6.71
N ILE A 120 24.51 -14.22 7.71
CA ILE A 120 23.14 -14.72 7.98
C ILE A 120 22.18 -13.55 8.19
N LYS A 121 22.55 -12.59 9.04
CA LYS A 121 21.76 -11.38 9.27
C LYS A 121 21.51 -10.63 7.97
N ARG A 122 22.57 -10.39 7.19
CA ARG A 122 22.48 -9.69 5.91
C ARG A 122 21.56 -10.40 4.92
N ARG A 123 21.56 -11.73 4.88
CA ARG A 123 20.66 -12.53 4.03
C ARG A 123 19.21 -12.36 4.46
N TYR A 124 18.92 -12.52 5.75
CA TYR A 124 17.56 -12.30 6.28
C TYR A 124 17.08 -10.86 6.16
N ASP A 125 17.98 -9.88 6.30
CA ASP A 125 17.67 -8.46 6.15
C ASP A 125 17.15 -8.11 4.74
N LYS A 126 17.49 -8.91 3.72
CA LYS A 126 16.94 -8.80 2.35
C LYS A 126 15.53 -9.38 2.21
N ILE A 127 15.10 -10.24 3.13
CA ILE A 127 13.82 -10.96 3.09
C ILE A 127 12.73 -10.21 3.86
N LYS A 128 13.10 -9.56 4.98
CA LYS A 128 12.15 -8.83 5.84
C LYS A 128 11.69 -7.51 5.23
N GLY A 129 10.53 -7.02 5.68
CA GLY A 129 9.88 -5.85 5.11
C GLY A 129 9.40 -6.06 3.67
N SER A 130 9.23 -4.97 2.93
CA SER A 130 8.72 -4.99 1.55
C SER A 130 9.82 -5.41 0.57
N ALA A 131 10.11 -6.71 0.51
CA ALA A 131 11.13 -7.28 -0.37
C ALA A 131 10.64 -7.56 -1.79
N VAL A 132 9.34 -7.87 -1.95
CA VAL A 132 8.77 -8.30 -3.24
C VAL A 132 8.43 -7.12 -4.15
N ASN A 133 7.63 -6.16 -3.65
CA ASN A 133 7.11 -5.08 -4.48
C ASN A 133 8.20 -4.26 -5.20
N PRO A 134 9.35 -3.93 -4.56
CA PRO A 134 10.41 -3.18 -5.24
C PRO A 134 11.12 -3.95 -6.35
N VAL A 135 11.02 -5.28 -6.38
CA VAL A 135 11.56 -6.12 -7.45
C VAL A 135 10.58 -6.20 -8.62
N LEU A 136 9.28 -6.27 -8.35
CA LEU A 136 8.26 -6.48 -9.39
C LEU A 136 7.80 -5.18 -10.05
N ARG A 137 7.84 -4.04 -9.35
CA ARG A 137 7.34 -2.74 -9.84
C ARG A 137 8.35 -2.03 -10.75
N GLU A 138 8.66 -2.65 -11.89
CA GLU A 138 9.46 -2.09 -12.99
C GLU A 138 8.57 -1.33 -14.00
N GLY A 139 7.57 -0.62 -13.49
CA GLY A 139 6.57 0.12 -14.24
C GLY A 139 5.85 1.13 -13.37
N ASN A 140 5.19 2.10 -14.00
CA ASN A 140 4.38 3.08 -13.30
C ASN A 140 2.97 2.54 -12.99
N SER A 141 2.23 3.26 -12.14
CA SER A 141 0.91 2.80 -11.65
C SER A 141 -0.22 3.34 -12.52
N ASP A 142 -1.13 2.49 -12.97
CA ASP A 142 -2.51 2.83 -13.39
C ASP A 142 -3.49 2.25 -12.36
N ARG A 143 -4.02 3.11 -11.49
CA ARG A 143 -4.98 2.73 -10.43
C ARG A 143 -6.32 3.40 -10.66
N ARG A 144 -7.39 2.60 -10.71
CA ARG A 144 -8.74 3.08 -11.03
C ARG A 144 -9.83 2.14 -10.56
N ALA A 145 -11.01 2.69 -10.26
CA ALA A 145 -12.17 1.89 -9.92
C ALA A 145 -12.68 1.20 -11.20
N PRO A 146 -12.89 -0.12 -11.21
CA PRO A 146 -13.56 -0.77 -12.31
C PRO A 146 -14.99 -0.24 -12.45
N LYS A 147 -15.49 -0.22 -13.69
CA LYS A 147 -16.86 0.23 -14.00
C LYS A 147 -17.91 -0.55 -13.22
N ALA A 148 -17.77 -1.87 -13.11
CA ALA A 148 -18.67 -2.73 -12.34
C ALA A 148 -18.75 -2.33 -10.86
N VAL A 149 -17.61 -2.04 -10.23
CA VAL A 149 -17.54 -1.60 -8.82
C VAL A 149 -18.19 -0.23 -8.66
N LYS A 150 -17.93 0.71 -9.58
CA LYS A 150 -18.55 2.04 -9.56
C LYS A 150 -20.07 1.98 -9.75
N ASN A 151 -20.56 1.19 -10.70
CA ASN A 151 -21.99 0.97 -10.93
C ASN A 151 -22.67 0.36 -9.70
N TYR A 152 -22.03 -0.62 -9.07
CA TYR A 152 -22.52 -1.22 -7.84
C TYR A 152 -22.63 -0.19 -6.71
N ALA A 153 -21.61 0.65 -6.51
CA ALA A 153 -21.62 1.71 -5.51
C ALA A 153 -22.73 2.74 -5.75
N LYS A 154 -23.04 3.06 -7.02
CA LYS A 154 -24.16 3.94 -7.36
C LYS A 154 -25.52 3.34 -6.97
N LYS A 155 -25.72 2.04 -7.20
CA LYS A 155 -26.97 1.32 -6.87
C LYS A 155 -27.07 0.98 -5.37
N ASN A 156 -25.93 0.85 -4.69
CA ASN A 156 -25.82 0.45 -3.28
C ASN A 156 -24.87 1.42 -2.54
N PRO A 157 -25.27 2.69 -2.33
CA PRO A 157 -24.40 3.69 -1.73
C PRO A 157 -24.00 3.29 -0.31
N HIS A 158 -22.72 3.43 -0.02
CA HIS A 158 -22.18 3.22 1.32
C HIS A 158 -22.46 4.46 2.21
N SER A 159 -22.27 4.32 3.51
CA SER A 159 -22.47 5.44 4.45
C SER A 159 -21.45 6.56 4.22
N MET A 160 -21.94 7.78 4.15
CA MET A 160 -21.16 9.02 4.13
C MET A 160 -21.64 9.92 5.27
N GLY A 161 -20.74 10.30 6.17
CA GLY A 161 -21.05 11.16 7.31
C GLY A 161 -21.42 12.57 6.85
N ARG A 162 -22.46 13.14 7.45
CA ARG A 162 -22.93 14.50 7.09
C ARG A 162 -21.91 15.54 7.53
N TRP A 163 -21.50 16.40 6.60
CA TRP A 163 -20.67 17.55 6.90
C TRP A 163 -21.49 18.77 7.34
N SER A 164 -20.95 19.50 8.32
CA SER A 164 -21.44 20.80 8.76
C SER A 164 -20.47 21.89 8.32
N ALA A 165 -21.00 23.03 7.88
CA ALA A 165 -20.19 24.22 7.58
C ALA A 165 -19.48 24.76 8.85
N ASP A 166 -20.06 24.52 10.03
CA ASP A 166 -19.51 24.91 11.33
C ASP A 166 -18.48 23.92 11.89
N SER A 167 -18.13 22.86 11.14
CA SER A 167 -17.12 21.88 11.60
C SER A 167 -15.79 22.60 11.88
N LYS A 168 -15.22 22.32 13.04
CA LYS A 168 -13.91 22.83 13.47
C LYS A 168 -12.76 21.99 12.91
N SER A 169 -13.02 20.88 12.24
CA SER A 169 -11.97 19.99 11.75
C SER A 169 -11.13 20.65 10.66
N HIS A 170 -9.81 20.52 10.74
CA HIS A 170 -8.87 21.12 9.80
C HIS A 170 -7.53 20.40 9.83
N VAL A 171 -6.73 20.56 8.78
CA VAL A 171 -5.33 20.14 8.76
C VAL A 171 -4.47 21.21 9.40
N ALA A 172 -3.48 20.79 10.18
CA ALA A 172 -2.40 21.65 10.65
C ALA A 172 -1.07 21.14 10.08
N THR A 173 -0.32 22.03 9.43
CA THR A 173 0.97 21.72 8.81
C THR A 173 1.97 22.87 9.02
N MET A 174 3.27 22.58 8.90
CA MET A 174 4.32 23.57 9.07
C MET A 174 4.30 24.61 7.94
N SER A 175 4.71 25.84 8.25
CA SER A 175 4.79 26.96 7.29
C SER A 175 6.23 27.35 6.91
N HIS A 176 7.21 26.69 7.51
CA HIS A 176 8.64 26.84 7.26
C HIS A 176 9.39 25.69 7.94
N GLY A 177 10.63 25.42 7.51
CA GLY A 177 11.54 24.50 8.19
C GLY A 177 11.17 23.01 8.07
N ASP A 178 10.21 22.65 7.23
CA ASP A 178 9.89 21.27 6.87
C ASP A 178 10.60 20.86 5.57
N PHE A 179 10.30 19.67 5.05
CA PHE A 179 10.92 19.19 3.83
C PHE A 179 10.49 19.99 2.61
N ALA A 180 9.22 20.40 2.52
CA ALA A 180 8.72 21.16 1.38
C ALA A 180 9.47 22.50 1.20
N HIS A 181 9.64 23.25 2.29
CA HIS A 181 10.20 24.61 2.24
C HIS A 181 11.73 24.63 2.09
N ASN A 182 12.43 23.57 2.50
CA ASN A 182 13.89 23.48 2.46
C ASN A 182 14.43 22.70 1.25
N GLU A 183 13.55 22.25 0.35
CA GLU A 183 13.92 21.41 -0.78
C GLU A 183 14.82 22.14 -1.80
N LYS A 184 15.84 21.43 -2.26
CA LYS A 184 16.66 21.80 -3.42
C LYS A 184 16.74 20.61 -4.36
N SER A 185 16.68 20.86 -5.66
CA SER A 185 16.69 19.81 -6.68
C SER A 185 17.42 20.25 -7.93
N LEU A 186 17.91 19.27 -8.69
CA LEU A 186 18.49 19.46 -10.02
C LEU A 186 18.35 18.19 -10.87
N THR A 187 18.38 18.36 -12.18
CA THR A 187 18.54 17.26 -13.16
C THR A 187 20.03 17.10 -13.52
N LEU A 188 20.54 15.87 -13.52
CA LEU A 188 21.92 15.57 -13.88
C LEU A 188 22.12 15.62 -15.40
N ASP A 189 23.16 16.32 -15.85
CA ASP A 189 23.52 16.38 -17.28
C ASP A 189 24.35 15.17 -17.74
N LYS A 190 24.99 14.46 -16.82
CA LYS A 190 25.90 13.33 -17.09
C LYS A 190 25.82 12.31 -15.96
N PRO A 191 26.09 11.02 -16.24
CA PRO A 191 26.17 10.02 -15.18
C PRO A 191 27.37 10.31 -14.27
N THR A 192 27.22 10.08 -12.97
CA THR A 192 28.27 10.30 -11.99
C THR A 192 28.07 9.39 -10.77
N HIS A 193 29.03 9.39 -9.86
CA HIS A 193 28.85 8.86 -8.51
C HIS A 193 28.92 10.02 -7.52
N ILE A 194 28.07 10.00 -6.52
CA ILE A 194 28.05 11.01 -5.47
C ILE A 194 28.44 10.43 -4.11
N LYS A 195 28.85 11.34 -3.23
CA LYS A 195 28.99 11.13 -1.79
C LYS A 195 28.07 12.10 -1.06
N ILE A 196 27.50 11.63 0.04
CA ILE A 196 26.75 12.46 0.98
C ILE A 196 27.63 12.61 2.21
N GLN A 197 28.10 13.83 2.46
CA GLN A 197 29.00 14.13 3.57
C GLN A 197 28.40 15.19 4.48
N HIS A 198 28.71 15.08 5.77
CA HIS A 198 28.41 16.10 6.77
C HIS A 198 29.72 16.75 7.22
N ILE A 199 29.76 18.08 7.24
CA ILE A 199 30.89 18.89 7.68
C ILE A 199 30.44 19.66 8.93
N ASN A 200 31.02 19.32 10.08
CA ASN A 200 30.66 19.99 11.33
C ASN A 200 31.20 21.43 11.40
N GLU A 201 30.78 22.19 12.42
CA GLU A 201 31.25 23.58 12.65
C GLU A 201 32.78 23.73 12.82
N LYS A 202 33.50 22.64 13.10
CA LYS A 202 34.98 22.60 13.20
C LYS A 202 35.66 22.22 11.89
N GLY A 203 34.90 22.01 10.81
CA GLY A 203 35.40 21.58 9.50
C GLY A 203 35.73 20.08 9.40
N GLN A 204 35.35 19.26 10.39
CA GLN A 204 35.56 17.82 10.32
C GLN A 204 34.49 17.18 9.42
N VAL A 205 34.95 16.35 8.49
CA VAL A 205 34.09 15.66 7.53
C VAL A 205 33.75 14.26 8.04
N SER A 206 32.46 13.93 8.02
CA SER A 206 31.93 12.59 8.29
C SER A 206 31.08 12.14 7.10
N LEU A 207 31.32 10.93 6.61
CA LEU A 207 30.59 10.37 5.48
C LEU A 207 29.25 9.78 5.96
N LEU A 208 28.14 10.27 5.40
CA LEU A 208 26.81 9.72 5.67
C LEU A 208 26.49 8.58 4.69
N LYS A 209 26.87 8.75 3.42
CA LYS A 209 26.71 7.74 2.38
C LYS A 209 27.79 7.89 1.32
N ASP A 210 28.34 6.77 0.87
CA ASP A 210 29.31 6.74 -0.22
C ASP A 210 28.75 6.05 -1.46
N ASN A 211 29.35 6.35 -2.61
CA ASN A 211 29.24 5.63 -3.86
C ASN A 211 27.79 5.40 -4.33
N VAL A 212 26.97 6.46 -4.32
CA VAL A 212 25.62 6.41 -4.91
C VAL A 212 25.74 6.72 -6.40
N ALA A 213 25.43 5.74 -7.24
CA ALA A 213 25.44 5.92 -8.69
C ALA A 213 24.21 6.72 -9.16
N LEU A 214 24.46 7.71 -10.01
CA LEU A 214 23.44 8.54 -10.66
C LEU A 214 23.55 8.41 -12.18
N LEU A 215 22.41 8.41 -12.86
CA LEU A 215 22.30 8.33 -14.31
C LEU A 215 22.21 9.73 -14.94
N GLU A 216 22.51 9.80 -16.24
CA GLU A 216 22.17 10.97 -17.05
C GLU A 216 20.65 11.23 -17.01
N GLY A 217 20.27 12.49 -16.85
CA GLY A 217 18.87 12.91 -16.79
C GLY A 217 18.16 12.51 -15.51
N GLU A 218 18.80 11.84 -14.54
CA GLU A 218 18.22 11.58 -13.23
C GLU A 218 17.99 12.91 -12.50
N ILE A 219 16.84 13.04 -11.84
CA ILE A 219 16.57 14.14 -10.92
C ILE A 219 16.99 13.68 -9.53
N ILE A 220 17.74 14.52 -8.83
CA ILE A 220 18.00 14.38 -7.41
C ILE A 220 17.42 15.58 -6.66
N ASP A 221 16.90 15.32 -5.48
CA ASP A 221 16.44 16.33 -4.55
C ASP A 221 16.98 16.03 -3.16
N ALA A 222 17.31 17.08 -2.41
CA ALA A 222 17.73 16.99 -1.03
C ALA A 222 17.01 18.04 -0.19
N THR A 223 16.69 17.69 1.04
CA THR A 223 15.93 18.55 1.93
C THR A 223 16.16 18.20 3.40
N VAL A 224 15.74 19.10 4.30
CA VAL A 224 15.89 18.96 5.75
C VAL A 224 14.61 19.39 6.46
N MET A 225 14.17 18.58 7.43
CA MET A 225 13.19 18.99 8.44
C MET A 225 13.95 19.46 9.68
N ASN A 226 13.77 20.74 10.01
CA ASN A 226 14.42 21.35 11.16
C ASN A 226 13.70 20.95 12.45
N LYS A 227 14.39 20.27 13.35
CA LYS A 227 13.85 19.75 14.61
C LYS A 227 13.27 20.85 15.48
N ARG A 228 13.95 22.00 15.57
CA ARG A 228 13.46 23.14 16.38
C ARG A 228 12.14 23.70 15.83
N ALA A 229 12.02 23.83 14.51
CA ALA A 229 10.79 24.28 13.88
C ALA A 229 9.66 23.28 14.08
N LEU A 230 9.95 21.98 13.93
CA LEU A 230 9.00 20.89 14.18
C LEU A 230 8.49 20.91 15.63
N ILE A 231 9.37 20.98 16.61
CA ILE A 231 9.00 21.02 18.04
C ILE A 231 8.12 22.24 18.32
N SER A 232 8.54 23.42 17.87
CA SER A 232 7.76 24.66 18.08
C SER A 232 6.38 24.59 17.42
N PHE A 233 6.29 24.01 16.22
CA PHE A 233 5.02 23.75 15.54
C PHE A 233 4.14 22.81 16.36
N LEU A 234 4.67 21.66 16.80
CA LEU A 234 3.92 20.67 17.57
C LEU A 234 3.40 21.24 18.90
N GLU A 235 4.23 21.99 19.63
CA GLU A 235 3.85 22.67 20.88
C GLU A 235 2.68 23.63 20.63
N ALA A 236 2.77 24.46 19.58
CA ALA A 236 1.69 25.36 19.20
C ALA A 236 0.41 24.59 18.82
N GLN A 237 0.52 23.46 18.13
CA GLN A 237 -0.64 22.68 17.71
C GLN A 237 -1.33 21.95 18.85
N VAL A 238 -0.58 21.42 19.82
CA VAL A 238 -1.11 20.81 21.05
C VAL A 238 -1.90 21.85 21.84
N ASN A 239 -1.32 23.04 22.05
CA ASN A 239 -1.98 24.13 22.77
C ASN A 239 -3.26 24.61 22.05
N ASP A 240 -3.18 24.88 20.75
CA ASP A 240 -4.34 25.37 19.98
C ASP A 240 -5.45 24.31 19.85
N ALA A 241 -5.12 23.01 19.83
CA ALA A 241 -6.14 21.95 19.87
C ALA A 241 -6.91 21.96 21.20
N LYS A 242 -6.22 22.20 22.31
CA LYS A 242 -6.83 22.30 23.65
C LYS A 242 -7.71 23.55 23.75
N GLU A 243 -7.22 24.70 23.28
CA GLU A 243 -7.97 25.96 23.31
C GLU A 243 -9.26 25.90 22.46
N LYS A 244 -9.22 25.21 21.32
CA LYS A 244 -10.38 25.07 20.42
C LYS A 244 -11.33 23.93 20.78
N ASP A 245 -10.96 23.10 21.75
CA ASP A 245 -11.67 21.89 22.18
C ASP A 245 -11.93 20.94 20.99
N VAL A 246 -10.86 20.58 20.29
CA VAL A 246 -10.87 19.60 19.20
C VAL A 246 -9.88 18.48 19.48
N LEU A 247 -10.14 17.28 18.96
CA LEU A 247 -9.20 16.18 19.10
C LEU A 247 -7.88 16.52 18.41
N PHE A 248 -6.77 16.31 19.11
CA PHE A 248 -5.45 16.28 18.49
C PHE A 248 -5.24 14.90 17.85
N SER A 249 -4.92 14.88 16.55
CA SER A 249 -4.53 13.68 15.83
C SER A 249 -3.29 13.93 14.98
N LEU A 250 -2.40 12.96 14.92
CA LEU A 250 -1.17 12.95 14.15
C LEU A 250 -1.27 11.88 13.07
N HIS A 251 -1.05 12.27 11.82
CA HIS A 251 -1.20 11.41 10.65
C HIS A 251 0.13 11.28 9.92
N MET A 252 0.76 10.10 10.02
CA MET A 252 2.09 9.81 9.48
C MET A 252 2.07 8.53 8.65
N LYS A 253 3.21 8.12 8.08
CA LYS A 253 3.37 6.88 7.33
C LYS A 253 4.57 6.06 7.84
N ALA A 254 4.64 5.87 9.16
CA ALA A 254 5.80 5.30 9.87
C ALA A 254 6.25 3.92 9.40
N THR A 255 5.36 3.09 8.84
CA THR A 255 5.72 1.76 8.31
C THR A 255 6.49 1.83 6.99
N MET A 256 6.18 2.82 6.15
CA MET A 256 6.82 3.02 4.84
C MET A 256 8.01 3.95 4.99
N MET A 257 7.83 5.10 5.63
CA MET A 257 8.89 6.08 5.91
C MET A 257 9.68 5.71 7.17
N LYS A 258 10.36 4.56 7.11
CA LYS A 258 10.95 3.85 8.27
C LYS A 258 11.99 4.62 9.09
N VAL A 259 12.51 5.73 8.57
CA VAL A 259 13.53 6.55 9.26
C VAL A 259 12.91 7.87 9.73
N SER A 260 12.39 8.70 8.80
CA SER A 260 11.89 10.04 9.13
C SER A 260 10.69 10.02 10.07
N ASP A 261 9.67 9.23 9.75
CA ASP A 261 8.37 9.35 10.40
C ASP A 261 8.37 8.85 11.84
N PRO A 262 9.08 7.76 12.22
CA PRO A 262 9.25 7.40 13.63
C PRO A 262 9.92 8.49 14.46
N ILE A 263 10.90 9.23 13.91
CA ILE A 263 11.56 10.35 14.62
C ILE A 263 10.56 11.50 14.84
N ILE A 264 9.81 11.87 13.80
CA ILE A 264 8.76 12.90 13.90
C ILE A 264 7.68 12.50 14.91
N PHE A 265 7.25 11.23 14.87
CA PHE A 265 6.29 10.67 15.81
C PHE A 265 6.80 10.75 17.25
N GLY A 266 8.05 10.34 17.48
CA GLY A 266 8.69 10.44 18.78
C GLY A 266 8.80 11.87 19.29
N HIS A 267 9.01 12.86 18.41
CA HIS A 267 8.94 14.28 18.81
C HIS A 267 7.53 14.68 19.25
N ALA A 268 6.49 14.24 18.54
CA ALA A 268 5.11 14.51 18.94
C ALA A 268 4.75 13.88 20.30
N VAL A 269 5.20 12.65 20.58
CA VAL A 269 5.02 12.02 21.90
C VAL A 269 5.73 12.83 22.98
N ARG A 270 7.00 13.19 22.78
CA ARG A 270 7.78 13.97 23.76
C ARG A 270 7.17 15.35 24.01
N VAL A 271 6.66 16.02 22.97
CA VAL A 271 6.00 17.33 23.11
C VAL A 271 4.67 17.21 23.86
N PHE A 272 3.85 16.21 23.54
CA PHE A 272 2.57 16.01 24.23
C PHE A 272 2.76 15.71 25.72
N PHE A 273 3.77 14.92 26.08
CA PHE A 273 4.09 14.52 27.45
C PHE A 273 5.30 15.26 28.03
N ALA A 274 5.55 16.52 27.61
CA ALA A 274 6.78 17.25 27.92
C ALA A 274 7.12 17.31 29.41
N ASP A 275 6.13 17.55 30.28
CA ASP A 275 6.34 17.60 31.73
C ASP A 275 6.72 16.23 32.31
N VAL A 276 6.19 15.14 31.77
CA VAL A 276 6.52 13.77 32.19
C VAL A 276 7.96 13.46 31.82
N PHE A 277 8.37 13.74 30.58
CA PHE A 277 9.76 13.56 30.15
C PHE A 277 10.72 14.42 30.97
N LYS A 278 10.39 15.69 31.19
CA LYS A 278 11.21 16.59 32.00
C LYS A 278 11.44 16.08 33.43
N LYS A 279 10.44 15.43 34.03
CA LYS A 279 10.50 14.89 35.39
C LYS A 279 11.18 13.52 35.48
N HIS A 280 11.08 12.70 34.44
CA HIS A 280 11.43 11.27 34.48
C HIS A 280 12.50 10.82 33.49
N GLN A 281 13.15 11.75 32.78
CA GLN A 281 14.12 11.45 31.73
C GLN A 281 15.17 10.41 32.14
N ASP A 282 15.82 10.58 33.28
CA ASP A 282 16.86 9.65 33.77
C ASP A 282 16.32 8.21 33.94
N SER A 283 15.08 8.07 34.44
CA SER A 283 14.43 6.76 34.58
C SER A 283 14.06 6.14 33.23
N PHE A 284 13.72 6.96 32.24
CA PHE A 284 13.43 6.49 30.88
C PHE A 284 14.70 6.04 30.15
N GLU A 285 15.81 6.73 30.36
CA GLU A 285 17.12 6.32 29.83
C GLU A 285 17.62 5.02 30.46
N GLU A 286 17.44 4.84 31.77
CA GLU A 286 17.84 3.63 32.50
C GLU A 286 17.17 2.36 31.95
N ILE A 287 15.88 2.44 31.61
CA ILE A 287 15.09 1.30 31.11
C ILE A 287 15.01 1.26 29.58
N GLY A 288 15.73 2.15 28.88
CA GLY A 288 15.82 2.15 27.41
C GLY A 288 14.51 2.48 26.68
N VAL A 289 13.69 3.40 27.21
CA VAL A 289 12.46 3.85 26.52
C VAL A 289 12.79 4.48 25.16
N ASP A 290 12.14 4.01 24.10
CA ASP A 290 12.21 4.60 22.77
C ASP A 290 10.81 4.95 22.25
N VAL A 291 10.39 6.20 22.50
CA VAL A 291 9.08 6.67 22.03
C VAL A 291 9.03 6.98 20.53
N ASN A 292 10.10 6.73 19.77
CA ASN A 292 9.96 6.62 18.32
C ASN A 292 9.14 5.37 17.95
N ASN A 293 9.06 4.38 18.86
CA ASN A 293 8.12 3.24 18.82
C ASN A 293 6.77 3.54 19.50
N GLY A 294 6.58 4.77 19.96
CA GLY A 294 5.35 5.31 20.53
C GLY A 294 5.20 5.18 22.05
N LEU A 295 4.09 5.72 22.57
CA LEU A 295 3.80 5.70 24.01
C LEU A 295 3.62 4.28 24.55
N GLY A 296 3.20 3.33 23.71
CA GLY A 296 3.07 1.93 24.10
C GLY A 296 4.41 1.32 24.55
N ASP A 297 5.52 1.70 23.91
CA ASP A 297 6.87 1.30 24.30
C ASP A 297 7.17 1.77 25.72
N LEU A 298 7.03 3.08 25.99
CA LEU A 298 7.19 3.67 27.32
C LEU A 298 6.36 2.93 28.36
N ILE A 299 5.06 2.76 28.13
CA ILE A 299 4.14 2.11 29.09
C ILE A 299 4.59 0.67 29.38
N SER A 300 5.04 -0.07 28.37
CA SER A 300 5.48 -1.45 28.53
C SER A 300 6.79 -1.56 29.34
N SER A 301 7.74 -0.67 29.07
CA SER A 301 9.04 -0.62 29.74
C SER A 301 8.95 -0.23 31.21
N LEU A 302 7.88 0.45 31.65
CA LEU A 302 7.67 0.77 33.07
C LEU A 302 7.63 -0.46 33.99
N SER A 303 7.43 -1.66 33.45
CA SER A 303 7.48 -2.92 34.23
C SER A 303 8.87 -3.24 34.80
N GLU A 304 9.93 -2.67 34.21
CA GLU A 304 11.31 -2.80 34.69
C GLU A 304 11.62 -1.90 35.91
N LEU A 305 10.74 -0.93 36.21
CA LEU A 305 10.91 -0.01 37.34
C LEU A 305 10.28 -0.53 38.64
N PRO A 306 10.80 -0.12 39.82
CA PRO A 306 10.14 -0.34 41.09
C PRO A 306 8.70 0.21 41.13
N GLN A 307 7.79 -0.48 41.82
CA GLN A 307 6.36 -0.18 41.83
C GLN A 307 6.03 1.28 42.19
N ASN A 308 6.74 1.87 43.15
CA ASN A 308 6.55 3.27 43.54
C ASN A 308 6.88 4.24 42.39
N LYS A 309 7.99 4.02 41.70
CA LYS A 309 8.42 4.87 40.57
C LYS A 309 7.50 4.68 39.37
N ARG A 310 7.11 3.43 39.09
CA ARG A 310 6.09 3.11 38.08
C ARG A 310 4.77 3.82 38.35
N SER A 311 4.24 3.75 39.58
CA SER A 311 2.98 4.40 39.94
C SER A 311 3.07 5.93 39.88
N GLU A 312 4.22 6.53 40.23
CA GLU A 312 4.46 7.96 40.05
C GLU A 312 4.35 8.36 38.57
N ILE A 313 5.08 7.68 37.69
CA ILE A 313 5.07 7.96 36.24
C ILE A 313 3.68 7.77 35.65
N GLN A 314 2.96 6.70 36.04
CA GLN A 314 1.59 6.46 35.59
C GLN A 314 0.63 7.59 36.00
N ALA A 315 0.77 8.13 37.21
CA ALA A 315 -0.04 9.25 37.66
C ALA A 315 0.29 10.54 36.88
N ASP A 316 1.55 10.78 36.56
CA ASP A 316 1.96 11.94 35.76
C ASP A 316 1.51 11.83 34.30
N LEU A 317 1.49 10.62 33.72
CA LEU A 317 0.91 10.36 32.39
C LEU A 317 -0.61 10.63 32.38
N GLU A 318 -1.33 10.16 33.40
CA GLU A 318 -2.77 10.43 33.55
C GLU A 318 -3.03 11.94 33.68
N ALA A 319 -2.24 12.63 34.49
CA ALA A 319 -2.32 14.09 34.62
C ALA A 319 -2.04 14.80 33.28
N ALA A 320 -1.09 14.31 32.49
CA ALA A 320 -0.81 14.86 31.16
C ALA A 320 -2.00 14.67 30.20
N PHE A 321 -2.69 13.53 30.23
CA PHE A 321 -3.91 13.34 29.45
C PHE A 321 -5.03 14.28 29.88
N GLN A 322 -5.22 14.48 31.19
CA GLN A 322 -6.25 15.38 31.73
C GLN A 322 -5.95 16.85 31.45
N ASN A 323 -4.68 17.23 31.43
CA ASN A 323 -4.24 18.60 31.21
C ASN A 323 -3.94 18.93 29.75
N GLY A 324 -3.81 17.95 28.85
CA GLY A 324 -3.61 18.14 27.42
C GLY A 324 -4.94 18.30 26.64
N PRO A 325 -4.88 18.48 25.31
CA PRO A 325 -6.05 18.26 24.47
C PRO A 325 -6.43 16.77 24.46
N ALA A 326 -7.70 16.47 24.24
CA ALA A 326 -8.12 15.10 23.98
C ALA A 326 -7.44 14.56 22.72
N LEU A 327 -6.99 13.30 22.75
CA LEU A 327 -6.39 12.62 21.61
C LEU A 327 -7.43 11.81 20.84
N ALA A 328 -7.22 11.69 19.53
CA ALA A 328 -7.90 10.67 18.74
C ALA A 328 -7.53 9.25 19.24
N MET A 329 -8.50 8.35 19.23
CA MET A 329 -8.37 6.99 19.72
C MET A 329 -8.35 5.98 18.58
N VAL A 330 -7.44 5.02 18.67
CA VAL A 330 -7.42 3.81 17.84
C VAL A 330 -8.40 2.78 18.42
N ASN A 331 -8.42 2.66 19.75
CA ASN A 331 -9.36 1.83 20.48
C ASN A 331 -9.68 2.46 21.84
N SER A 332 -10.83 3.12 21.96
CA SER A 332 -11.27 3.81 23.17
C SER A 332 -11.46 2.85 24.35
N ASP A 333 -12.04 1.66 24.12
CA ASP A 333 -12.32 0.67 25.18
C ASP A 333 -11.04 0.15 25.87
N LYS A 334 -9.92 0.17 25.14
CA LYS A 334 -8.60 -0.25 25.63
C LYS A 334 -7.68 0.92 25.98
N GLY A 335 -8.14 2.17 25.86
CA GLY A 335 -7.32 3.35 26.08
C GLY A 335 -6.19 3.54 25.06
N ILE A 336 -6.25 2.87 23.89
CA ILE A 336 -5.21 2.99 22.86
C ILE A 336 -5.46 4.25 22.04
N SER A 337 -4.65 5.27 22.30
CA SER A 337 -4.65 6.56 21.61
C SER A 337 -3.81 6.55 20.34
N ASN A 338 -3.94 7.60 19.54
CA ASN A 338 -3.14 7.86 18.33
C ASN A 338 -1.63 7.91 18.57
N LEU A 339 -1.19 8.23 19.78
CA LEU A 339 0.24 8.29 20.14
C LEU A 339 0.80 6.96 20.67
N HIS A 340 -0.01 5.89 20.75
CA HIS A 340 0.44 4.60 21.29
C HIS A 340 1.42 3.86 20.37
N VAL A 341 1.09 3.73 19.09
CA VAL A 341 1.91 2.97 18.12
C VAL A 341 1.98 3.76 16.80
N PRO A 342 3.19 4.06 16.27
CA PRO A 342 3.36 4.88 15.06
C PRO A 342 2.67 4.32 13.81
N SER A 343 2.44 3.01 13.76
CA SER A 343 1.84 2.33 12.61
C SER A 343 0.31 2.21 12.66
N ASP A 344 -0.34 2.61 13.77
CA ASP A 344 -1.79 2.40 13.91
C ASP A 344 -2.62 3.40 13.09
N ILE A 345 -2.16 4.65 12.98
CA ILE A 345 -2.83 5.71 12.20
C ILE A 345 -1.92 6.10 11.04
N ILE A 346 -2.22 5.53 9.88
CA ILE A 346 -1.48 5.73 8.63
C ILE A 346 -2.23 6.77 7.79
N ILE A 347 -1.55 7.85 7.40
CA ILE A 347 -2.14 9.06 6.79
C ILE A 347 -3.04 8.79 5.58
N ASP A 348 -2.61 7.93 4.67
CA ASP A 348 -3.32 7.57 3.44
C ASP A 348 -4.68 6.91 3.71
N ALA A 349 -4.80 6.08 4.74
CA ALA A 349 -6.07 5.44 5.13
C ALA A 349 -6.86 6.27 6.15
N SER A 350 -6.18 6.89 7.11
CA SER A 350 -6.81 7.59 8.23
C SER A 350 -7.44 8.92 7.82
N MET A 351 -6.81 9.68 6.92
CA MET A 351 -7.37 10.95 6.45
C MET A 351 -8.67 10.76 5.66
N PRO A 352 -8.76 9.84 4.68
CA PRO A 352 -10.03 9.56 4.01
C PRO A 352 -11.09 8.99 4.95
N ALA A 353 -10.72 8.15 5.92
CA ALA A 353 -11.66 7.63 6.92
C ALA A 353 -12.25 8.76 7.78
N MET A 354 -11.41 9.70 8.23
CA MET A 354 -11.84 10.89 8.96
C MET A 354 -12.75 11.78 8.09
N ILE A 355 -12.36 12.05 6.83
CA ILE A 355 -13.14 12.87 5.90
C ILE A 355 -14.52 12.24 5.62
N ARG A 356 -14.56 10.93 5.39
CA ARG A 356 -15.80 10.17 5.18
C ARG A 356 -16.70 10.20 6.43
N ASN A 357 -16.12 10.21 7.62
CA ASN A 357 -16.83 10.26 8.89
C ASN A 357 -17.09 11.70 9.36
N SER A 358 -17.66 12.54 8.49
CA SER A 358 -18.03 13.93 8.82
C SER A 358 -16.85 14.85 9.22
N GLY A 359 -15.61 14.47 8.90
CA GLY A 359 -14.42 15.17 9.36
C GLY A 359 -14.02 14.84 10.80
N GLN A 360 -14.46 13.70 11.34
CA GLN A 360 -14.34 13.39 12.77
C GLN A 360 -13.60 12.09 13.06
N MET A 361 -12.99 12.03 14.24
CA MET A 361 -12.34 10.84 14.80
C MET A 361 -12.94 10.47 16.16
N TRP A 362 -12.55 9.34 16.71
CA TRP A 362 -13.08 8.82 17.97
C TRP A 362 -12.34 9.40 19.17
N ASN A 363 -13.09 9.91 20.15
CA ASN A 363 -12.55 10.37 21.43
C ASN A 363 -12.47 9.22 22.46
N ALA A 364 -11.98 9.52 23.68
CA ALA A 364 -11.83 8.53 24.75
C ALA A 364 -13.16 7.87 25.20
N GLU A 365 -14.31 8.51 24.95
CA GLU A 365 -15.64 7.96 25.23
C GLU A 365 -16.20 7.09 24.08
N GLY A 366 -15.42 6.88 23.01
CA GLY A 366 -15.88 6.15 21.83
C GLY A 366 -16.89 6.93 20.99
N LYS A 367 -16.90 8.27 21.09
CA LYS A 367 -17.79 9.15 20.31
C LYS A 367 -17.01 9.87 19.21
N SER A 368 -17.69 10.14 18.11
CA SER A 368 -17.16 10.92 16.98
C SER A 368 -17.07 12.42 17.35
N GLN A 369 -15.92 13.05 17.12
CA GLN A 369 -15.65 14.45 17.45
C GLN A 369 -14.74 15.11 16.40
N ASP A 370 -14.93 16.41 16.18
CA ASP A 370 -14.09 17.22 15.30
C ASP A 370 -12.61 17.18 15.74
N THR A 371 -11.71 17.24 14.76
CA THR A 371 -10.29 16.99 15.00
C THR A 371 -9.38 17.95 14.23
N LYS A 372 -8.27 18.33 14.87
CA LYS A 372 -7.12 18.90 14.19
C LYS A 372 -6.23 17.75 13.71
N ALA A 373 -6.21 17.53 12.40
CA ALA A 373 -5.33 16.58 11.75
C ALA A 373 -3.94 17.17 11.51
N VAL A 374 -3.00 16.86 12.39
CA VAL A 374 -1.62 17.31 12.30
C VAL A 374 -0.87 16.47 11.28
N ILE A 375 -0.38 17.13 10.22
CA ILE A 375 0.47 16.59 9.17
C ILE A 375 1.68 17.53 9.08
N PRO A 376 2.80 17.25 9.78
CA PRO A 376 3.87 18.23 9.96
C PRO A 376 4.45 18.75 8.65
N ASP A 377 4.81 17.88 7.70
CA ASP A 377 5.31 18.30 6.40
C ASP A 377 4.19 18.79 5.47
N SER A 378 4.43 19.92 4.80
CA SER A 378 3.43 20.61 4.00
C SER A 378 3.38 20.16 2.54
N SER A 379 4.28 19.28 2.08
CA SER A 379 4.37 18.85 0.67
C SER A 379 3.04 18.30 0.14
N TYR A 380 2.28 17.60 1.00
CA TYR A 380 1.06 16.88 0.62
C TYR A 380 -0.18 17.26 1.44
N ALA A 381 -0.01 17.99 2.55
CA ALA A 381 -1.08 18.35 3.48
C ALA A 381 -2.25 19.10 2.81
N SER A 382 -1.94 19.90 1.78
CA SER A 382 -2.91 20.77 1.10
C SER A 382 -4.08 20.01 0.45
N ILE A 383 -3.90 18.76 0.03
CA ILE A 383 -4.95 18.00 -0.67
C ILE A 383 -6.09 17.64 0.29
N TYR A 384 -5.74 17.33 1.54
CA TYR A 384 -6.71 16.99 2.57
C TYR A 384 -7.41 18.24 3.08
N GLU A 385 -6.66 19.34 3.29
CA GLU A 385 -7.24 20.63 3.66
C GLU A 385 -8.25 21.13 2.61
N ALA A 386 -7.90 21.03 1.32
CA ALA A 386 -8.80 21.36 0.23
C ALA A 386 -10.08 20.51 0.25
N THR A 387 -9.94 19.21 0.50
CA THR A 387 -11.08 18.27 0.56
C THR A 387 -11.99 18.54 1.76
N ILE A 388 -11.41 18.79 2.94
CA ILE A 388 -12.16 19.16 4.15
C ILE A 388 -12.95 20.45 3.91
N ASN A 389 -12.29 21.50 3.40
CA ASN A 389 -12.95 22.77 3.13
C ASN A 389 -14.06 22.64 2.09
N PHE A 390 -13.84 21.84 1.04
CA PHE A 390 -14.86 21.53 0.04
C PHE A 390 -16.08 20.84 0.67
N CYS A 391 -15.87 19.86 1.56
CA CYS A 391 -16.97 19.18 2.24
C CYS A 391 -17.72 20.08 3.23
N LYS A 392 -17.04 21.01 3.91
CA LYS A 392 -17.72 22.03 4.74
C LYS A 392 -18.62 22.94 3.90
N GLU A 393 -18.16 23.34 2.71
CA GLU A 393 -18.91 24.22 1.82
C GLU A 393 -20.07 23.52 1.10
N HIS A 394 -19.87 22.26 0.69
CA HIS A 394 -20.78 21.57 -0.22
C HIS A 394 -21.50 20.35 0.39
N GLY A 395 -21.19 20.00 1.63
CA GLY A 395 -21.65 18.78 2.25
C GLY A 395 -20.81 17.56 1.86
N ALA A 396 -21.26 16.38 2.28
CA ALA A 396 -20.61 15.12 1.93
C ALA A 396 -20.74 14.81 0.44
N PHE A 397 -19.79 14.04 -0.11
CA PHE A 397 -19.93 13.48 -1.46
C PHE A 397 -21.11 12.50 -1.52
N ASP A 398 -21.72 12.40 -2.71
CA ASP A 398 -22.81 11.49 -3.01
C ASP A 398 -22.31 10.36 -3.96
N PRO A 399 -22.10 9.14 -3.45
CA PRO A 399 -21.66 8.00 -4.26
C PRO A 399 -22.59 7.64 -5.42
N THR A 400 -23.86 8.06 -5.39
CA THR A 400 -24.84 7.74 -6.44
C THR A 400 -24.64 8.58 -7.70
N THR A 401 -24.10 9.79 -7.56
CA THR A 401 -23.97 10.77 -8.65
C THR A 401 -22.53 11.18 -8.95
N MET A 402 -21.62 11.07 -7.97
CA MET A 402 -20.24 11.54 -8.14
C MET A 402 -19.48 10.80 -9.25
N GLY A 403 -18.59 11.54 -9.91
CA GLY A 403 -17.65 11.02 -10.90
C GLY A 403 -16.58 10.13 -10.28
N THR A 404 -15.49 9.89 -11.01
CA THR A 404 -14.34 9.11 -10.56
C THR A 404 -13.01 9.81 -10.79
N VAL A 405 -12.04 9.50 -9.92
CA VAL A 405 -10.67 10.03 -10.02
C VAL A 405 -9.66 8.89 -10.11
N PRO A 406 -9.39 8.38 -11.33
CA PRO A 406 -8.25 7.52 -11.60
C PRO A 406 -6.92 8.19 -11.26
N ASN A 407 -5.88 7.39 -11.04
CA ASN A 407 -4.53 7.88 -10.80
C ASN A 407 -3.50 7.20 -11.70
N ILE A 408 -2.64 8.03 -12.31
CA ILE A 408 -1.41 7.63 -13.00
C ILE A 408 -0.22 8.07 -12.15
N GLY A 409 0.42 7.10 -11.50
CA GLY A 409 1.42 7.35 -10.47
C GLY A 409 2.84 6.99 -10.91
N LEU A 410 3.76 7.96 -10.79
CA LEU A 410 5.18 7.73 -10.95
C LEU A 410 5.70 6.88 -9.78
N MET A 411 6.20 5.68 -10.05
CA MET A 411 6.69 4.79 -8.98
C MET A 411 7.82 3.84 -9.39
N ALA A 412 8.06 3.67 -10.70
CA ALA A 412 9.04 2.70 -11.19
C ALA A 412 10.43 2.97 -10.58
N GLN A 413 11.15 1.89 -10.26
CA GLN A 413 12.53 1.95 -9.76
C GLN A 413 12.70 2.76 -8.45
N LYS A 414 11.71 2.66 -7.56
CA LYS A 414 11.69 3.34 -6.24
C LYS A 414 11.77 4.87 -6.37
N ALA A 415 10.99 5.43 -7.29
CA ALA A 415 10.94 6.88 -7.51
C ALA A 415 10.64 7.65 -6.21
N GLU A 416 11.35 8.77 -6.05
CA GLU A 416 11.12 9.81 -5.03
C GLU A 416 11.32 9.27 -3.60
N GLU A 417 10.45 9.62 -2.64
CA GLU A 417 10.65 9.31 -1.22
C GLU A 417 10.75 7.81 -0.92
N TYR A 418 10.14 6.96 -1.74
CA TYR A 418 10.17 5.50 -1.56
C TYR A 418 11.56 4.90 -1.80
N GLY A 419 12.45 5.64 -2.46
CA GLY A 419 13.85 5.31 -2.64
C GLY A 419 14.79 5.96 -1.62
N SER A 420 14.29 6.76 -0.68
CA SER A 420 15.10 7.65 0.17
C SER A 420 15.62 7.03 1.47
N HIS A 421 15.15 5.83 1.86
CA HIS A 421 15.40 5.29 3.20
C HIS A 421 16.88 5.13 3.55
N ASP A 422 17.70 4.68 2.59
CA ASP A 422 19.15 4.52 2.76
C ASP A 422 19.94 5.83 2.59
N LYS A 423 19.23 6.94 2.43
CA LYS A 423 19.72 8.31 2.23
C LYS A 423 19.00 9.31 3.14
N THR A 424 18.42 8.82 4.24
CA THR A 424 17.76 9.63 5.27
C THR A 424 18.56 9.50 6.57
N PHE A 425 18.89 10.63 7.20
CA PHE A 425 19.78 10.67 8.36
C PHE A 425 19.25 11.63 9.42
N GLU A 426 19.27 11.21 10.68
CA GLU A 426 19.21 12.13 11.81
C GLU A 426 20.61 12.72 12.03
N ILE A 427 20.70 14.04 12.05
CA ILE A 427 21.99 14.74 12.07
C ILE A 427 22.57 14.74 13.48
N ALA A 428 23.79 14.23 13.64
CA ALA A 428 24.42 14.07 14.95
C ALA A 428 24.94 15.40 15.57
N SER A 429 25.28 16.39 14.74
CA SER A 429 25.84 17.67 15.20
C SER A 429 25.60 18.77 14.18
N ASN A 430 25.64 20.03 14.62
CA ASN A 430 25.52 21.18 13.73
C ASN A 430 26.61 21.20 12.63
N GLY A 431 26.23 21.69 11.45
CA GLY A 431 27.14 21.76 10.32
C GLY A 431 26.43 21.99 9.00
N ASN A 432 27.01 21.45 7.93
CA ASN A 432 26.41 21.38 6.61
C ASN A 432 26.39 19.94 6.10
N VAL A 433 25.30 19.54 5.46
CA VAL A 433 25.26 18.32 4.64
C VAL A 433 25.44 18.71 3.19
N GLN A 434 26.38 18.05 2.51
CA GLN A 434 26.70 18.29 1.11
C GLN A 434 26.57 16.99 0.31
N VAL A 435 25.96 17.12 -0.86
CA VAL A 435 26.01 16.11 -1.92
C VAL A 435 27.10 16.53 -2.90
N VAL A 436 28.16 15.74 -3.00
CA VAL A 436 29.32 16.03 -3.86
C VAL A 436 29.48 14.95 -4.92
N ASP A 437 29.85 15.35 -6.13
CA ASP A 437 30.10 14.41 -7.24
C ASP A 437 31.52 13.81 -7.20
N ALA A 438 31.85 12.98 -8.19
CA ALA A 438 33.16 12.35 -8.31
C ALA A 438 34.34 13.33 -8.55
N ASN A 439 34.06 14.59 -8.88
CA ASN A 439 35.05 15.68 -9.04
C ASN A 439 35.09 16.61 -7.82
N ASP A 440 34.48 16.21 -6.70
CA ASP A 440 34.31 17.00 -5.48
C ASP A 440 33.52 18.30 -5.70
N GLN A 441 32.71 18.39 -6.77
CA GLN A 441 31.79 19.50 -6.99
C GLN A 441 30.57 19.34 -6.09
N ILE A 442 30.26 20.37 -5.31
CA ILE A 442 29.03 20.43 -4.51
C ILE A 442 27.84 20.61 -5.45
N LEU A 443 26.95 19.62 -5.46
CA LEU A 443 25.71 19.61 -6.22
C LEU A 443 24.57 20.24 -5.40
N LEU A 444 24.41 19.81 -4.14
CA LEU A 444 23.39 20.28 -3.22
C LEU A 444 24.02 20.47 -1.83
N GLU A 445 23.55 21.47 -1.08
CA GLU A 445 24.05 21.76 0.27
C GLU A 445 22.95 22.33 1.17
N HIS A 446 22.92 21.88 2.42
CA HIS A 446 22.00 22.36 3.46
C HIS A 446 22.76 22.62 4.75
N LYS A 447 22.47 23.75 5.39
CA LYS A 447 22.84 23.96 6.79
C LYS A 447 21.92 23.11 7.66
N VAL A 448 22.47 22.43 8.66
CA VAL A 448 21.75 21.52 9.53
C VAL A 448 22.12 21.74 11.00
N GLU A 449 21.17 21.44 11.90
CA GLU A 449 21.38 21.40 13.34
C GLU A 449 21.28 19.96 13.88
N ALA A 450 21.80 19.73 15.08
CA ALA A 450 21.72 18.42 15.73
C ALA A 450 20.26 17.97 15.96
N GLY A 451 19.94 16.77 15.50
CA GLY A 451 18.61 16.16 15.53
C GLY A 451 17.71 16.55 14.35
N ASP A 452 18.17 17.39 13.42
CA ASP A 452 17.46 17.60 12.16
C ASP A 452 17.39 16.28 11.36
N ILE A 453 16.34 16.14 10.56
CA ILE A 453 16.20 14.99 9.66
C ILE A 453 16.56 15.48 8.26
N TRP A 454 17.64 14.98 7.68
CA TRP A 454 18.03 15.27 6.30
C TRP A 454 17.72 14.08 5.41
N ARG A 455 17.24 14.31 4.18
CA ARG A 455 16.98 13.24 3.21
C ARG A 455 17.36 13.63 1.79
N MET A 456 17.69 12.62 0.97
CA MET A 456 17.83 12.75 -0.47
C MET A 456 16.97 11.72 -1.22
N CYS A 457 16.27 12.17 -2.26
CA CYS A 457 15.49 11.31 -3.15
C CYS A 457 16.07 11.29 -4.57
N GLN A 458 15.57 10.36 -5.37
CA GLN A 458 16.01 10.13 -6.76
C GLN A 458 14.81 9.78 -7.62
N VAL A 459 14.77 10.31 -8.84
CA VAL A 459 13.88 9.78 -9.88
C VAL A 459 14.57 9.75 -11.24
N LYS A 460 14.54 8.57 -11.87
CA LYS A 460 15.23 8.31 -13.13
C LYS A 460 14.41 8.80 -14.30
N ASP A 461 15.09 9.18 -15.37
CA ASP A 461 14.47 9.78 -16.54
C ASP A 461 13.50 8.83 -17.28
N LEU A 462 13.89 7.55 -17.45
CA LEU A 462 13.06 6.55 -18.12
C LEU A 462 11.70 6.34 -17.42
N PRO A 463 11.65 6.15 -16.07
CA PRO A 463 10.39 6.20 -15.33
C PRO A 463 9.53 7.43 -15.59
N VAL A 464 10.11 8.63 -15.71
CA VAL A 464 9.37 9.87 -16.00
C VAL A 464 8.79 9.84 -17.41
N GLN A 465 9.57 9.42 -18.41
CA GLN A 465 9.10 9.29 -19.80
C GLN A 465 7.91 8.31 -19.89
N ASP A 466 8.04 7.14 -19.27
CA ASP A 466 6.97 6.13 -19.23
C ASP A 466 5.72 6.65 -18.51
N TRP A 467 5.89 7.38 -17.40
CA TRP A 467 4.78 7.99 -16.67
C TRP A 467 4.01 9.02 -17.51
N VAL A 468 4.71 9.87 -18.27
CA VAL A 468 4.06 10.81 -19.21
C VAL A 468 3.34 10.06 -20.33
N LYS A 469 3.97 9.04 -20.91
CA LYS A 469 3.35 8.20 -21.94
C LYS A 469 2.07 7.56 -21.42
N LEU A 470 2.10 6.96 -20.22
CA LEU A 470 0.94 6.32 -19.61
C LEU A 470 -0.19 7.31 -19.35
N ALA A 471 0.12 8.53 -18.90
CA ALA A 471 -0.87 9.58 -18.71
C ALA A 471 -1.59 9.95 -20.03
N VAL A 472 -0.84 10.13 -21.12
CA VAL A 472 -1.41 10.41 -22.44
C VAL A 472 -2.23 9.23 -22.95
N THR A 473 -1.72 8.00 -22.83
CA THR A 473 -2.44 6.77 -23.22
C THR A 473 -3.77 6.65 -22.50
N ARG A 474 -3.81 6.90 -21.18
CA ARG A 474 -5.05 6.81 -20.40
C ARG A 474 -6.02 7.96 -20.70
N ALA A 475 -5.54 9.19 -20.83
CA ALA A 475 -6.36 10.32 -21.26
C ALA A 475 -7.00 10.07 -22.64
N ARG A 476 -6.24 9.50 -23.59
CA ARG A 476 -6.72 9.11 -24.91
C ARG A 476 -7.77 8.00 -24.83
N ALA A 477 -7.53 6.95 -24.05
CA ALA A 477 -8.44 5.83 -23.93
C ALA A 477 -9.77 6.20 -23.27
N SER A 478 -9.75 7.08 -22.25
CA SER A 478 -10.94 7.44 -21.48
C SER A 478 -11.61 8.74 -21.90
N GLN A 479 -10.92 9.58 -22.69
CA GLN A 479 -11.34 10.96 -23.02
C GLN A 479 -11.59 11.84 -21.77
N MET A 480 -10.98 11.48 -20.64
CA MET A 480 -11.02 12.27 -19.41
C MET A 480 -9.89 13.33 -19.43
N PRO A 481 -10.13 14.54 -18.87
CA PRO A 481 -9.04 15.47 -18.59
C PRO A 481 -8.00 14.83 -17.65
N ALA A 482 -6.72 15.03 -17.95
CA ALA A 482 -5.61 14.57 -17.13
C ALA A 482 -4.84 15.77 -16.55
N VAL A 483 -4.69 15.77 -15.23
CA VAL A 483 -4.02 16.85 -14.50
C VAL A 483 -2.76 16.30 -13.87
N PHE A 484 -1.61 16.87 -14.20
CA PHE A 484 -0.34 16.67 -13.50
C PHE A 484 -0.32 17.52 -12.23
N TRP A 485 -0.17 16.88 -11.07
CA TRP A 485 -0.22 17.53 -9.76
C TRP A 485 1.21 17.87 -9.34
N LEU A 486 1.73 18.99 -9.85
CA LEU A 486 3.10 19.42 -9.67
C LEU A 486 3.11 20.89 -9.23
N ASP A 487 3.76 21.17 -8.11
CA ASP A 487 3.91 22.52 -7.57
C ASP A 487 5.19 23.18 -8.11
N GLU A 488 5.05 24.20 -8.95
CA GLU A 488 6.20 24.96 -9.48
C GLU A 488 7.08 25.61 -8.40
N SER A 489 6.56 25.76 -7.17
CA SER A 489 7.32 26.28 -6.03
C SER A 489 8.15 25.23 -5.30
N ARG A 490 7.91 23.94 -5.52
CA ARG A 490 8.79 22.86 -5.06
C ARG A 490 9.90 22.64 -6.07
N ALA A 491 11.14 22.57 -5.60
CA ALA A 491 12.31 22.45 -6.47
C ALA A 491 12.27 21.15 -7.29
N HIS A 492 11.86 20.04 -6.67
CA HIS A 492 11.72 18.74 -7.34
C HIS A 492 10.64 18.75 -8.42
N ASP A 493 9.45 19.23 -8.06
CA ASP A 493 8.32 19.31 -8.99
C ASP A 493 8.64 20.24 -10.17
N ALA A 494 9.41 21.32 -9.95
CA ALA A 494 9.87 22.18 -11.04
C ALA A 494 10.76 21.45 -12.06
N GLU A 495 11.64 20.54 -11.62
CA GLU A 495 12.42 19.66 -12.51
C GLU A 495 11.52 18.66 -13.24
N LEU A 496 10.53 18.08 -12.56
CA LEU A 496 9.53 17.22 -13.20
C LEU A 496 8.71 17.97 -14.25
N ILE A 497 8.28 19.20 -13.99
CA ILE A 497 7.53 20.04 -14.93
C ILE A 497 8.33 20.24 -16.23
N LYS A 498 9.64 20.48 -16.14
CA LYS A 498 10.51 20.58 -17.32
C LYS A 498 10.47 19.31 -18.16
N LYS A 499 10.57 18.14 -17.52
CA LYS A 499 10.50 16.83 -18.19
C LYS A 499 9.12 16.55 -18.77
N VAL A 500 8.05 16.84 -18.04
CA VAL A 500 6.66 16.68 -18.52
C VAL A 500 6.44 17.50 -19.78
N ASN A 501 6.79 18.79 -19.75
CA ASN A 501 6.66 19.67 -20.92
C ASN A 501 7.49 19.21 -22.12
N ARG A 502 8.67 18.63 -21.89
CA ARG A 502 9.49 18.04 -22.95
C ARG A 502 8.85 16.79 -23.53
N TYR A 503 8.41 15.85 -22.68
CA TYR A 503 7.97 14.53 -23.14
C TYR A 503 6.54 14.52 -23.68
N LEU A 504 5.68 15.45 -23.27
CA LEU A 504 4.37 15.63 -23.92
C LEU A 504 4.50 15.94 -25.43
N GLN A 505 5.60 16.54 -25.88
CA GLN A 505 5.86 16.82 -27.30
C GLN A 505 6.13 15.55 -28.12
N ASN A 506 6.47 14.44 -27.47
CA ASN A 506 6.71 13.15 -28.12
C ASN A 506 5.42 12.35 -28.38
N HIS A 507 4.26 12.89 -28.00
CA HIS A 507 2.97 12.22 -28.10
C HIS A 507 1.95 13.10 -28.82
N ASP A 508 1.01 12.48 -29.55
CA ASP A 508 -0.14 13.20 -30.05
C ASP A 508 -1.09 13.52 -28.88
N THR A 509 -1.19 14.81 -28.55
CA THR A 509 -2.08 15.35 -27.51
C THR A 509 -3.29 16.08 -28.08
N SER A 510 -3.48 16.03 -29.41
CA SER A 510 -4.60 16.68 -30.09
C SER A 510 -5.94 16.19 -29.54
N GLY A 511 -6.81 17.12 -29.13
CA GLY A 511 -8.13 16.79 -28.57
C GLY A 511 -8.11 16.27 -27.12
N LEU A 512 -6.98 16.28 -26.42
CA LEU A 512 -6.90 15.96 -24.99
C LEU A 512 -6.86 17.25 -24.15
N ASP A 513 -7.52 17.22 -22.98
CA ASP A 513 -7.35 18.27 -21.94
C ASP A 513 -6.29 17.79 -20.94
N ILE A 514 -5.04 18.22 -21.14
CA ILE A 514 -3.91 17.91 -20.27
C ILE A 514 -3.43 19.20 -19.61
N ARG A 515 -3.33 19.21 -18.28
CA ARG A 515 -2.94 20.39 -17.49
C ARG A 515 -1.85 20.07 -16.49
N ILE A 516 -1.12 21.09 -16.06
CA ILE A 516 -0.22 21.03 -14.91
C ILE A 516 -0.73 22.03 -13.88
N LEU A 517 -1.03 21.57 -12.66
CA LEU A 517 -1.55 22.39 -11.56
C LEU A 517 -0.88 21.97 -10.25
N SER A 518 -0.66 22.92 -9.33
CA SER A 518 -0.19 22.58 -7.99
C SER A 518 -1.20 21.67 -7.25
N PRO A 519 -0.77 20.82 -6.31
CA PRO A 519 -1.65 19.85 -5.63
C PRO A 519 -2.94 20.47 -5.07
N MET A 520 -2.85 21.66 -4.46
CA MET A 520 -4.01 22.42 -3.98
C MET A 520 -4.98 22.80 -5.12
N LYS A 521 -4.47 23.37 -6.22
CA LYS A 521 -5.29 23.80 -7.37
C LYS A 521 -5.89 22.60 -8.10
N ALA A 522 -5.10 21.54 -8.28
CA ALA A 522 -5.53 20.29 -8.89
C ALA A 522 -6.65 19.63 -8.09
N THR A 523 -6.50 19.57 -6.76
CA THR A 523 -7.54 19.05 -5.86
C THR A 523 -8.85 19.82 -6.03
N LYS A 524 -8.84 21.15 -5.98
CA LYS A 524 -10.06 21.97 -6.15
C LYS A 524 -10.76 21.71 -7.50
N PHE A 525 -9.99 21.74 -8.59
CA PHE A 525 -10.50 21.43 -9.93
C PHE A 525 -11.15 20.04 -9.99
N THR A 526 -10.49 19.04 -9.42
CA THR A 526 -10.99 17.67 -9.37
C THR A 526 -12.25 17.54 -8.51
N LEU A 527 -12.31 18.18 -7.34
CA LEU A 527 -13.47 18.11 -6.44
C LEU A 527 -14.71 18.80 -7.02
N GLU A 528 -14.54 19.91 -7.73
CA GLU A 528 -15.64 20.56 -8.47
C GLU A 528 -16.21 19.62 -9.54
N ARG A 529 -15.35 18.95 -10.30
CA ARG A 529 -15.75 18.01 -11.35
C ARG A 529 -16.42 16.76 -10.78
N ILE A 530 -15.81 16.13 -9.78
CA ILE A 530 -16.30 14.86 -9.22
C ILE A 530 -17.69 15.04 -8.60
N LYS A 531 -17.96 16.17 -7.93
CA LYS A 531 -19.28 16.52 -7.39
C LYS A 531 -20.33 16.63 -8.50
N ASN A 532 -19.95 17.12 -9.68
CA ASN A 532 -20.81 17.28 -10.85
C ASN A 532 -20.91 16.01 -11.71
N GLY A 533 -20.49 14.85 -11.20
CA GLY A 533 -20.55 13.58 -11.93
C GLY A 533 -19.51 13.45 -13.05
N GLN A 534 -18.50 14.32 -13.07
CA GLN A 534 -17.45 14.34 -14.09
C GLN A 534 -16.16 13.70 -13.60
N ASP A 535 -15.46 13.02 -14.50
CA ASP A 535 -14.26 12.25 -14.16
C ASP A 535 -12.98 13.05 -14.44
N THR A 536 -11.92 12.83 -13.67
CA THR A 536 -10.63 13.51 -13.85
C THR A 536 -9.49 12.55 -13.55
N ILE A 537 -8.53 12.40 -14.46
CA ILE A 537 -7.31 11.63 -14.17
C ILE A 537 -6.36 12.50 -13.36
N SER A 538 -5.96 12.02 -12.19
CA SER A 538 -4.83 12.57 -11.44
C SER A 538 -3.52 11.93 -11.93
N VAL A 539 -2.53 12.74 -12.27
CA VAL A 539 -1.22 12.29 -12.73
C VAL A 539 -0.19 12.82 -11.73
N THR A 540 0.39 11.94 -10.92
CA THR A 540 1.10 12.35 -9.70
C THR A 540 2.42 11.63 -9.47
N GLY A 541 3.27 12.20 -8.61
CA GLY A 541 4.37 11.50 -7.95
C GLY A 541 3.90 10.33 -7.07
N ASN A 542 4.84 9.62 -6.49
CA ASN A 542 4.68 8.34 -5.79
C ASN A 542 3.91 8.47 -4.47
N VAL A 543 4.18 9.51 -3.67
CA VAL A 543 3.44 9.74 -2.42
C VAL A 543 1.99 10.09 -2.71
N LEU A 544 1.74 11.04 -3.61
CA LEU A 544 0.38 11.43 -4.01
C LEU A 544 -0.37 10.29 -4.70
N ARG A 545 0.30 9.41 -5.45
CA ARG A 545 -0.31 8.18 -5.99
C ARG A 545 -0.96 7.41 -4.85
N ASP A 546 -0.25 7.20 -3.75
CA ASP A 546 -0.80 6.46 -2.62
C ASP A 546 -1.96 7.21 -1.97
N TYR A 547 -1.77 8.49 -1.65
CA TYR A 547 -2.77 9.26 -0.91
C TYR A 547 -4.07 9.39 -1.69
N LEU A 548 -4.01 9.63 -3.00
CA LEU A 548 -5.19 9.80 -3.84
C LEU A 548 -5.88 8.48 -4.18
N THR A 549 -5.12 7.37 -4.26
CA THR A 549 -5.70 6.04 -4.51
C THR A 549 -6.29 5.39 -3.26
N ASP A 550 -6.14 5.99 -2.09
CA ASP A 550 -6.99 5.73 -0.93
C ASP A 550 -8.12 6.77 -0.82
N LEU A 551 -7.82 8.06 -0.96
CA LEU A 551 -8.78 9.15 -0.77
C LEU A 551 -10.02 9.01 -1.63
N PHE A 552 -9.86 9.01 -2.96
CA PHE A 552 -11.02 8.99 -3.84
C PHE A 552 -11.77 7.66 -3.78
N PRO A 553 -11.13 6.48 -3.80
CA PRO A 553 -11.84 5.21 -3.69
C PRO A 553 -12.64 5.04 -2.39
N ILE A 554 -12.12 5.52 -1.25
CA ILE A 554 -12.86 5.47 0.02
C ILE A 554 -14.12 6.35 -0.05
N LEU A 555 -14.06 7.50 -0.72
CA LEU A 555 -15.22 8.39 -0.92
C LEU A 555 -16.18 7.88 -2.00
N GLU A 556 -15.66 7.23 -3.04
CA GLU A 556 -16.44 6.80 -4.22
C GLU A 556 -17.13 5.45 -4.04
N VAL A 557 -16.41 4.47 -3.49
CA VAL A 557 -16.85 3.07 -3.41
C VAL A 557 -16.73 2.50 -1.99
N GLY A 558 -16.40 3.35 -1.01
CA GLY A 558 -16.41 3.03 0.41
C GLY A 558 -15.16 2.30 0.91
N THR A 559 -14.23 1.95 0.02
CA THR A 559 -12.97 1.26 0.33
C THR A 559 -12.01 1.30 -0.86
N SER A 560 -10.71 1.40 -0.60
CA SER A 560 -9.66 1.29 -1.62
C SER A 560 -9.33 -0.16 -2.02
N ALA A 561 -9.87 -1.16 -1.31
CA ALA A 561 -9.61 -2.58 -1.59
C ALA A 561 -10.24 -3.08 -2.90
N LYS A 562 -11.18 -2.33 -3.50
CA LYS A 562 -11.94 -2.72 -4.70
C LYS A 562 -11.46 -2.02 -5.97
N MET A 563 -10.17 -1.72 -6.03
CA MET A 563 -9.54 -0.97 -7.11
C MET A 563 -8.73 -1.88 -8.03
N LEU A 564 -8.67 -1.56 -9.32
CA LEU A 564 -7.64 -2.08 -10.20
C LEU A 564 -6.31 -1.41 -9.84
N SER A 565 -5.25 -2.22 -9.75
CA SER A 565 -3.87 -1.75 -9.56
C SER A 565 -3.01 -2.40 -10.65
N ILE A 566 -2.96 -1.72 -11.80
CA ILE A 566 -2.25 -2.16 -13.00
C ILE A 566 -0.89 -1.48 -13.00
N VAL A 567 0.13 -2.25 -13.34
CA VAL A 567 1.51 -1.78 -13.50
C VAL A 567 1.94 -2.16 -14.92
N PRO A 568 1.72 -1.28 -15.91
CA PRO A 568 2.30 -1.45 -17.23
C PRO A 568 3.82 -1.42 -17.07
N LEU A 569 4.48 -2.54 -17.34
CA LEU A 569 5.92 -2.66 -17.20
C LEU A 569 6.58 -1.87 -18.33
N MET A 570 7.68 -1.17 -18.04
CA MET A 570 8.30 -0.24 -18.98
C MET A 570 8.69 -0.90 -20.31
N ASN A 571 8.98 -2.21 -20.29
CA ASN A 571 9.37 -2.99 -21.46
C ASN A 571 8.21 -3.68 -22.20
N GLY A 572 6.95 -3.37 -21.84
CA GLY A 572 5.76 -3.78 -22.58
C GLY A 572 4.91 -4.87 -21.94
N GLY A 573 5.42 -5.56 -20.91
CA GLY A 573 4.63 -6.53 -20.14
C GLY A 573 3.63 -5.88 -19.19
N GLY A 574 2.86 -6.69 -18.47
CA GLY A 574 1.88 -6.27 -17.49
C GLY A 574 2.04 -6.98 -16.14
N LEU A 575 1.97 -6.20 -15.06
CA LEU A 575 1.83 -6.67 -13.69
C LEU A 575 0.47 -6.19 -13.14
N PHE A 576 -0.34 -7.11 -12.64
CA PHE A 576 -1.71 -6.86 -12.20
C PHE A 576 -1.83 -7.20 -10.71
N GLU A 577 -1.79 -6.19 -9.86
CA GLU A 577 -1.94 -6.37 -8.41
C GLU A 577 -3.42 -6.54 -8.06
N THR A 578 -3.75 -7.59 -7.30
CA THR A 578 -5.14 -7.94 -6.96
C THR A 578 -5.71 -7.10 -5.80
N GLY A 579 -4.99 -6.08 -5.35
CA GLY A 579 -5.40 -5.17 -4.28
C GLY A 579 -4.22 -4.46 -3.64
N ALA A 580 -4.51 -3.37 -2.91
CA ALA A 580 -3.50 -2.56 -2.22
C ALA A 580 -3.29 -2.94 -0.74
N GLY A 581 -4.05 -3.91 -0.22
CA GLY A 581 -3.99 -4.34 1.19
C GLY A 581 -2.93 -5.40 1.50
N GLY A 582 -2.85 -5.82 2.77
CA GLY A 582 -2.03 -6.95 3.23
C GLY A 582 -2.71 -8.32 3.06
N SER A 583 -2.07 -9.38 3.58
CA SER A 583 -2.49 -10.78 3.43
C SER A 583 -3.52 -11.29 4.48
N ALA A 584 -4.00 -10.39 5.35
CA ALA A 584 -5.12 -10.58 6.27
C ALA A 584 -5.00 -11.78 7.26
N PRO A 585 -4.07 -11.74 8.23
CA PRO A 585 -3.84 -12.85 9.18
C PRO A 585 -5.07 -13.26 10.00
N LYS A 586 -5.96 -12.31 10.31
CA LYS A 586 -7.21 -12.55 11.05
C LYS A 586 -8.22 -13.39 10.27
N HIS A 587 -8.09 -13.50 8.96
CA HIS A 587 -8.95 -14.35 8.14
C HIS A 587 -8.50 -15.81 8.26
N VAL A 588 -7.18 -16.05 8.30
CA VAL A 588 -6.62 -17.39 8.55
C VAL A 588 -7.02 -17.90 9.94
N GLN A 589 -6.98 -17.05 10.96
CA GLN A 589 -7.42 -17.43 12.30
C GLN A 589 -8.88 -17.92 12.33
N GLN A 590 -9.78 -17.17 11.67
CA GLN A 590 -11.18 -17.59 11.54
C GLN A 590 -11.30 -18.89 10.74
N PHE A 591 -10.55 -19.01 9.64
CA PHE A 591 -10.58 -20.22 8.82
C PHE A 591 -10.15 -21.45 9.62
N VAL A 592 -9.03 -21.39 10.34
CA VAL A 592 -8.55 -22.53 11.16
C VAL A 592 -9.51 -22.86 12.30
N GLN A 593 -10.15 -21.87 12.91
CA GLN A 593 -11.04 -22.07 14.07
C GLN A 593 -12.44 -22.55 13.70
N GLU A 594 -13.02 -22.05 12.62
CA GLU A 594 -14.42 -22.29 12.25
C GLU A 594 -14.64 -22.59 10.76
N ASN A 595 -13.57 -22.90 10.02
CA ASN A 595 -13.61 -23.29 8.61
C ASN A 595 -14.42 -22.30 7.75
N HIS A 596 -14.28 -21.00 8.02
CA HIS A 596 -14.93 -19.93 7.27
C HIS A 596 -13.86 -18.91 6.82
N LEU A 597 -13.69 -18.76 5.52
CA LEU A 597 -12.75 -17.80 4.95
C LEU A 597 -13.49 -16.57 4.43
N ARG A 598 -13.43 -15.46 5.17
CA ARG A 598 -14.06 -14.18 4.79
C ARG A 598 -13.23 -13.29 3.85
N TRP A 599 -12.23 -13.87 3.17
CA TRP A 599 -11.42 -13.15 2.18
C TRP A 599 -12.25 -12.86 0.93
N ASP A 600 -12.25 -11.61 0.49
CA ASP A 600 -12.97 -11.17 -0.71
C ASP A 600 -12.00 -11.16 -1.90
N SER A 601 -12.16 -12.14 -2.81
CA SER A 601 -11.33 -12.29 -4.01
C SER A 601 -11.73 -11.38 -5.16
N LEU A 602 -12.61 -10.39 -4.96
CA LEU A 602 -13.03 -9.45 -5.99
C LEU A 602 -11.84 -8.83 -6.76
N GLY A 603 -10.79 -8.44 -6.05
CA GLY A 603 -9.59 -7.89 -6.69
C GLY A 603 -8.81 -8.90 -7.55
N GLU A 604 -8.88 -10.19 -7.23
CA GLU A 604 -8.31 -11.26 -8.08
C GLU A 604 -9.10 -11.39 -9.38
N PHE A 605 -10.44 -11.28 -9.32
CA PHE A 605 -11.31 -11.36 -10.50
C PHE A 605 -11.04 -10.19 -11.46
N LEU A 606 -10.92 -8.98 -10.90
CA LEU A 606 -10.64 -7.77 -11.63
C LEU A 606 -9.24 -7.79 -12.26
N ALA A 607 -8.22 -8.23 -11.53
CA ALA A 607 -6.87 -8.37 -12.05
C ALA A 607 -6.79 -9.42 -13.17
N LEU A 608 -7.52 -10.52 -13.05
CA LEU A 608 -7.58 -11.55 -14.09
C LEU A 608 -8.26 -11.05 -15.37
N ALA A 609 -9.35 -10.30 -15.26
CA ALA A 609 -10.03 -9.73 -16.43
C ALA A 609 -9.08 -8.83 -17.24
N VAL A 610 -8.35 -7.95 -16.57
CA VAL A 610 -7.38 -7.06 -17.21
C VAL A 610 -6.13 -7.82 -17.70
N SER A 611 -5.69 -8.85 -16.97
CA SER A 611 -4.61 -9.74 -17.42
C SER A 611 -4.96 -10.46 -18.73
N LEU A 612 -6.21 -10.89 -18.89
CA LEU A 612 -6.74 -11.51 -20.11
C LEU A 612 -6.88 -10.51 -21.26
N GLU A 613 -7.33 -9.28 -20.97
CA GLU A 613 -7.35 -8.17 -21.94
C GLU A 613 -5.94 -7.89 -22.46
N HIS A 614 -4.97 -7.69 -21.57
CA HIS A 614 -3.58 -7.48 -21.94
C HIS A 614 -3.00 -8.67 -22.72
N TYR A 615 -3.30 -9.91 -22.29
CA TYR A 615 -2.89 -11.12 -23.01
C TYR A 615 -3.43 -11.11 -24.46
N SER A 616 -4.69 -10.70 -24.63
CA SER A 616 -5.35 -10.63 -25.94
C SER A 616 -4.67 -9.65 -26.88
N GLU A 617 -4.26 -8.48 -26.38
CA GLU A 617 -3.59 -7.44 -27.15
C GLU A 617 -2.18 -7.88 -27.55
N VAL A 618 -1.39 -8.37 -26.59
CA VAL A 618 0.02 -8.75 -26.81
C VAL A 618 0.14 -9.99 -27.70
N ASN A 619 -0.75 -10.97 -27.54
CA ASN A 619 -0.69 -12.24 -28.29
C ASN A 619 -1.68 -12.31 -29.48
N SER A 620 -2.45 -11.24 -29.74
CA SER A 620 -3.54 -11.24 -30.74
C SER A 620 -4.51 -12.43 -30.55
N ASN A 621 -4.95 -12.64 -29.30
CA ASN A 621 -5.82 -13.77 -28.92
C ASN A 621 -7.25 -13.30 -28.62
N GLU A 622 -8.15 -13.40 -29.60
CA GLU A 622 -9.55 -12.97 -29.47
C GLU A 622 -10.32 -13.74 -28.38
N LYS A 623 -10.02 -15.03 -28.16
CA LYS A 623 -10.64 -15.83 -27.10
C LYS A 623 -10.28 -15.29 -25.71
N ALA A 624 -9.06 -14.77 -25.52
CA ALA A 624 -8.66 -14.12 -24.28
C ALA A 624 -9.46 -12.82 -24.03
N ALA A 625 -9.72 -12.04 -25.07
CA ALA A 625 -10.55 -10.84 -24.96
C ALA A 625 -11.99 -11.19 -24.53
N ILE A 626 -12.59 -12.22 -25.14
CA ILE A 626 -13.93 -12.70 -24.76
C ILE A 626 -13.95 -13.20 -23.31
N LEU A 627 -12.93 -13.94 -22.88
CA LEU A 627 -12.80 -14.39 -21.49
C LEU A 627 -12.73 -13.21 -20.51
N GLY A 628 -11.96 -12.18 -20.83
CA GLY A 628 -11.86 -10.95 -20.00
C GLY A 628 -13.18 -10.19 -19.91
N GLU A 629 -13.84 -9.93 -21.05
CA GLU A 629 -15.13 -9.23 -21.09
C GLU A 629 -16.23 -9.99 -20.32
N THR A 630 -16.33 -11.30 -20.54
CA THR A 630 -17.34 -12.12 -19.86
C THR A 630 -17.05 -12.28 -18.36
N LEU A 631 -15.79 -12.17 -17.94
CA LEU A 631 -15.41 -12.16 -16.52
C LEU A 631 -15.80 -10.84 -15.85
N ASP A 632 -15.68 -9.71 -16.55
CA ASP A 632 -16.18 -8.41 -16.08
C ASP A 632 -17.70 -8.44 -15.88
N ASP A 633 -18.45 -8.96 -16.86
CA ASP A 633 -19.91 -9.13 -16.76
C ASP A 633 -20.31 -10.07 -15.61
N ALA A 634 -19.57 -11.17 -15.42
CA ALA A 634 -19.78 -12.09 -14.31
C ALA A 634 -19.50 -11.44 -12.95
N THR A 635 -18.49 -10.58 -12.88
CA THR A 635 -18.14 -9.82 -11.68
C THR A 635 -19.21 -8.80 -11.34
N GLU A 636 -19.79 -8.10 -12.33
CA GLU A 636 -20.94 -7.21 -12.12
C GLU A 636 -22.14 -7.99 -11.54
N LYS A 637 -22.46 -9.17 -12.10
CA LYS A 637 -23.54 -10.02 -11.59
C LYS A 637 -23.29 -10.54 -10.18
N LEU A 638 -22.04 -10.87 -9.85
CA LEU A 638 -21.66 -11.27 -8.49
C LEU A 638 -21.94 -10.16 -7.49
N LEU A 639 -21.57 -8.92 -7.83
CA LEU A 639 -21.81 -7.74 -7.01
C LEU A 639 -23.32 -7.45 -6.87
N GLU A 640 -24.06 -7.40 -7.97
CA GLU A 640 -25.50 -7.13 -7.98
C GLU A 640 -26.30 -8.13 -7.14
N ASN A 641 -25.94 -9.42 -7.22
CA ASN A 641 -26.59 -10.48 -6.46
C ASN A 641 -26.01 -10.67 -5.04
N LYS A 642 -25.08 -9.79 -4.61
CA LYS A 642 -24.43 -9.80 -3.29
C LYS A 642 -23.81 -11.16 -2.95
N LYS A 643 -23.14 -11.79 -3.92
CA LYS A 643 -22.52 -13.13 -3.78
C LYS A 643 -21.05 -13.08 -3.36
N GLY A 644 -20.65 -12.01 -2.66
CA GLY A 644 -19.37 -11.94 -1.95
C GLY A 644 -19.41 -12.71 -0.61
N PRO A 645 -18.26 -12.94 0.03
CA PRO A 645 -18.20 -13.62 1.31
C PRO A 645 -18.89 -12.82 2.41
N SER A 646 -19.68 -13.51 3.23
CA SER A 646 -20.10 -13.03 4.54
C SER A 646 -18.93 -13.04 5.53
N ARG A 647 -19.17 -12.55 6.75
CA ARG A 647 -18.22 -12.57 7.86
C ARG A 647 -18.50 -13.67 8.88
N LYS A 648 -19.59 -14.42 8.73
CA LYS A 648 -20.09 -15.38 9.73
C LYS A 648 -20.05 -16.81 9.18
N ALA A 649 -19.53 -17.73 9.99
CA ALA A 649 -19.61 -19.16 9.70
C ALA A 649 -21.08 -19.63 9.54
N GLY A 650 -21.28 -20.56 8.61
CA GLY A 650 -22.60 -21.06 8.19
C GLY A 650 -23.26 -20.21 7.08
N GLU A 651 -22.68 -19.06 6.74
CA GLU A 651 -23.07 -18.25 5.58
C GLU A 651 -22.04 -18.40 4.45
N LEU A 652 -22.34 -17.84 3.27
CA LEU A 652 -21.46 -17.89 2.10
C LEU A 652 -20.07 -17.34 2.45
N ASP A 653 -19.01 -18.08 2.14
CA ASP A 653 -17.63 -17.65 2.35
C ASP A 653 -16.87 -17.49 1.00
N ASN A 654 -15.55 -17.32 1.05
CA ASN A 654 -14.70 -17.17 -0.12
C ASN A 654 -14.92 -18.27 -1.18
N ARG A 655 -15.00 -19.54 -0.77
CA ARG A 655 -15.19 -20.69 -1.68
C ARG A 655 -16.55 -20.60 -2.38
N GLY A 656 -17.57 -20.20 -1.64
CA GLY A 656 -18.90 -19.94 -2.18
C GLY A 656 -18.91 -18.81 -3.22
N SER A 657 -18.17 -17.73 -2.97
CA SER A 657 -18.03 -16.62 -3.93
C SER A 657 -17.34 -17.05 -5.23
N HIS A 658 -16.31 -17.91 -5.15
CA HIS A 658 -15.64 -18.48 -6.32
C HIS A 658 -16.58 -19.34 -7.16
N PHE A 659 -17.41 -20.16 -6.51
CA PHE A 659 -18.43 -20.94 -7.19
C PHE A 659 -19.41 -20.04 -7.95
N TYR A 660 -19.93 -19.00 -7.30
CA TYR A 660 -20.85 -18.06 -7.94
C TYR A 660 -20.21 -17.34 -9.13
N LEU A 661 -18.96 -16.91 -9.00
CA LEU A 661 -18.23 -16.32 -10.12
C LEU A 661 -18.08 -17.31 -11.28
N ALA A 662 -17.65 -18.54 -11.01
CA ALA A 662 -17.52 -19.58 -12.05
C ALA A 662 -18.85 -19.85 -12.76
N MET A 663 -19.95 -19.91 -12.01
CA MET A 663 -21.29 -20.09 -12.57
C MET A 663 -21.68 -18.92 -13.46
N TYR A 664 -21.53 -17.68 -13.00
CA TYR A 664 -21.87 -16.50 -13.80
C TYR A 664 -20.96 -16.36 -15.03
N TRP A 665 -19.67 -16.64 -14.90
CA TRP A 665 -18.73 -16.57 -16.00
C TRP A 665 -19.03 -17.61 -17.08
N ALA A 666 -19.34 -18.85 -16.69
CA ALA A 666 -19.78 -19.88 -17.64
C ALA A 666 -21.09 -19.48 -18.34
N GLN A 667 -22.03 -18.86 -17.62
CA GLN A 667 -23.27 -18.36 -18.21
C GLN A 667 -23.04 -17.24 -19.22
N GLU A 668 -22.13 -16.30 -18.97
CA GLU A 668 -21.81 -15.23 -19.93
C GLU A 668 -21.06 -15.78 -21.15
N LEU A 669 -20.13 -16.71 -20.96
CA LEU A 669 -19.46 -17.43 -22.05
C LEU A 669 -20.42 -18.26 -22.91
N ALA A 670 -21.48 -18.82 -22.32
CA ALA A 670 -22.53 -19.53 -23.04
C ALA A 670 -23.54 -18.59 -23.75
N LYS A 671 -23.59 -17.30 -23.39
CA LYS A 671 -24.51 -16.30 -23.98
C LYS A 671 -23.87 -15.49 -25.10
N GLN A 672 -22.56 -15.25 -25.04
CA GLN A 672 -21.87 -14.46 -26.05
C GLN A 672 -21.99 -15.04 -27.46
N SER A 673 -21.85 -14.19 -28.47
CA SER A 673 -21.98 -14.55 -29.90
C SER A 673 -20.72 -14.30 -30.72
N LYS A 674 -19.61 -13.93 -30.07
CA LYS A 674 -18.33 -13.61 -30.70
C LYS A 674 -17.55 -14.87 -31.11
N ASP A 675 -17.62 -15.95 -30.33
CA ASP A 675 -16.94 -17.22 -30.61
C ASP A 675 -17.86 -18.42 -30.31
N GLN A 676 -18.20 -19.19 -31.35
CA GLN A 676 -19.15 -20.30 -31.22
C GLN A 676 -18.54 -21.52 -30.51
N ASP A 677 -17.23 -21.74 -30.62
CA ASP A 677 -16.56 -22.87 -29.97
C ASP A 677 -16.55 -22.69 -28.45
N LEU A 678 -16.18 -21.49 -27.99
CA LEU A 678 -16.27 -21.11 -26.57
C LEU A 678 -17.71 -21.21 -26.08
N LYS A 679 -18.67 -20.71 -26.87
CA LYS A 679 -20.08 -20.78 -26.51
C LYS A 679 -20.52 -22.21 -26.26
N SER A 680 -20.35 -23.10 -27.24
CA SER A 680 -20.74 -24.51 -27.14
C SER A 680 -19.98 -25.25 -26.04
N HIS A 681 -18.70 -24.91 -25.81
CA HIS A 681 -17.91 -25.48 -24.72
C HIS A 681 -18.51 -25.13 -23.35
N PHE A 682 -18.86 -23.86 -23.12
CA PHE A 682 -19.35 -23.38 -21.83
C PHE A 682 -20.84 -23.60 -21.59
N GLU A 683 -21.67 -23.86 -22.62
CA GLU A 683 -23.09 -24.21 -22.45
C GLU A 683 -23.29 -25.43 -21.51
N THR A 684 -22.45 -26.45 -21.65
CA THR A 684 -22.54 -27.65 -20.79
C THR A 684 -22.16 -27.32 -19.35
N ILE A 685 -21.08 -26.58 -19.15
CA ILE A 685 -20.57 -26.18 -17.82
C ILE A 685 -21.61 -25.28 -17.12
N ALA A 686 -22.13 -24.27 -17.82
CA ALA A 686 -23.15 -23.36 -17.29
C ALA A 686 -24.39 -24.10 -16.81
N ASN A 687 -24.88 -25.08 -17.60
CA ASN A 687 -26.02 -25.91 -17.23
C ASN A 687 -25.73 -26.81 -16.02
N GLN A 688 -24.55 -27.41 -15.95
CA GLN A 688 -24.17 -28.26 -14.81
C GLN A 688 -24.02 -27.46 -13.52
N LEU A 689 -23.37 -26.29 -13.56
CA LEU A 689 -23.23 -25.41 -12.39
C LEU A 689 -24.59 -24.91 -11.91
N ALA A 690 -25.44 -24.41 -12.83
CA ALA A 690 -26.78 -23.93 -12.48
C ALA A 690 -27.67 -25.03 -11.89
N LYS A 691 -27.64 -26.24 -12.46
CA LYS A 691 -28.43 -27.39 -11.95
C LYS A 691 -28.00 -27.81 -10.54
N ASN A 692 -26.73 -27.65 -10.20
CA ASN A 692 -26.16 -28.09 -8.92
C ASN A 692 -25.97 -26.94 -7.91
N GLU A 693 -26.45 -25.72 -8.19
CA GLU A 693 -26.23 -24.54 -7.34
C GLU A 693 -26.56 -24.79 -5.86
N ASN A 694 -27.80 -25.20 -5.57
CA ASN A 694 -28.25 -25.42 -4.20
C ASN A 694 -27.43 -26.50 -3.48
N LYS A 695 -27.08 -27.58 -4.19
CA LYS A 695 -26.30 -28.69 -3.62
C LYS A 695 -24.89 -28.20 -3.26
N ILE A 696 -24.23 -27.51 -4.19
CA ILE A 696 -22.85 -27.02 -4.01
C ILE A 696 -22.80 -26.03 -2.84
N VAL A 697 -23.71 -25.05 -2.81
CA VAL A 697 -23.75 -24.03 -1.76
C VAL A 697 -24.07 -24.65 -0.39
N SER A 698 -25.01 -25.60 -0.30
CA SER A 698 -25.33 -26.28 0.97
C SER A 698 -24.11 -27.02 1.50
N GLU A 699 -23.46 -27.83 0.67
CA GLU A 699 -22.25 -28.60 1.04
C GLU A 699 -21.10 -27.69 1.48
N LEU A 700 -20.89 -26.54 0.82
CA LEU A 700 -19.87 -25.55 1.22
C LEU A 700 -20.19 -24.84 2.55
N ASN A 701 -21.46 -24.69 2.91
CA ASN A 701 -21.86 -24.04 4.16
C ASN A 701 -21.91 -25.02 5.34
N GLU A 702 -22.30 -26.28 5.13
CA GLU A 702 -22.45 -27.30 6.16
C GLU A 702 -21.14 -27.74 6.83
N ILE A 703 -20.01 -27.56 6.14
CA ILE A 703 -18.67 -27.86 6.67
C ILE A 703 -18.12 -26.77 7.61
N GLN A 704 -18.78 -25.60 7.67
CA GLN A 704 -18.34 -24.47 8.47
C GLN A 704 -18.73 -24.61 9.95
N GLY A 705 -18.21 -23.75 10.80
CA GLY A 705 -18.45 -23.76 12.26
C GLY A 705 -17.62 -24.80 13.01
N LYS A 706 -16.64 -25.43 12.34
CA LYS A 706 -15.76 -26.46 12.90
C LYS A 706 -14.30 -26.11 12.62
N PRO A 707 -13.36 -26.43 13.51
CA PRO A 707 -11.94 -26.25 13.24
C PRO A 707 -11.47 -27.07 12.04
N VAL A 708 -10.49 -26.55 11.30
CA VAL A 708 -9.81 -27.24 10.20
C VAL A 708 -8.31 -27.18 10.38
N ASN A 709 -7.63 -28.28 10.10
CA ASN A 709 -6.17 -28.36 10.18
C ASN A 709 -5.57 -28.24 8.78
N ILE A 710 -4.67 -27.27 8.60
CA ILE A 710 -3.93 -27.03 7.35
C ILE A 710 -2.43 -27.37 7.46
N GLY A 711 -1.98 -27.95 8.59
CA GLY A 711 -0.62 -28.46 8.73
C GLY A 711 0.49 -27.41 8.78
N GLY A 712 0.19 -26.16 9.09
CA GLY A 712 1.15 -25.06 9.18
C GLY A 712 0.50 -23.69 9.07
N TYR A 713 1.30 -22.62 9.15
CA TYR A 713 0.83 -21.25 8.94
C TYR A 713 1.56 -20.59 7.78
N TYR A 714 2.89 -20.47 7.86
CA TYR A 714 3.73 -19.89 6.81
C TYR A 714 4.11 -20.89 5.72
N ASN A 715 4.11 -22.19 6.03
CA ASN A 715 4.39 -23.25 5.06
C ASN A 715 3.36 -24.39 5.18
N PRO A 716 2.05 -24.12 5.01
CA PRO A 716 1.00 -25.11 5.27
C PRO A 716 1.15 -26.36 4.40
N ASP A 717 0.62 -27.50 4.86
CA ASP A 717 0.65 -28.74 4.09
C ASP A 717 -0.27 -28.63 2.87
N ASP A 718 0.28 -28.89 1.68
CA ASP A 718 -0.44 -28.72 0.41
C ASP A 718 -1.67 -29.62 0.31
N GLN A 719 -1.60 -30.88 0.76
CA GLN A 719 -2.71 -31.82 0.66
C GLN A 719 -3.85 -31.42 1.58
N LEU A 720 -3.55 -31.15 2.85
CA LEU A 720 -4.54 -30.72 3.84
C LEU A 720 -5.20 -29.40 3.43
N THR A 721 -4.41 -28.45 2.96
CA THR A 721 -4.92 -27.12 2.56
C THR A 721 -5.78 -27.22 1.32
N ASN A 722 -5.39 -28.01 0.31
CA ASN A 722 -6.19 -28.23 -0.89
C ASN A 722 -7.53 -28.91 -0.56
N LEU A 723 -7.53 -29.92 0.32
CA LEU A 723 -8.76 -30.57 0.78
C LEU A 723 -9.69 -29.59 1.51
N ALA A 724 -9.13 -28.75 2.39
CA ALA A 724 -9.89 -27.74 3.11
C ALA A 724 -10.50 -26.67 2.18
N MET A 725 -9.78 -26.28 1.12
CA MET A 725 -10.20 -25.23 0.20
C MET A 725 -11.04 -25.73 -0.98
N ARG A 726 -11.01 -27.03 -1.28
CA ARG A 726 -11.80 -27.66 -2.35
C ARG A 726 -12.61 -28.87 -1.84
N PRO A 727 -13.46 -28.69 -0.82
CA PRO A 727 -14.18 -29.80 -0.19
C PRO A 727 -15.37 -30.33 -1.02
N ASN A 728 -15.81 -29.57 -2.04
CA ASN A 728 -17.00 -29.91 -2.81
C ASN A 728 -16.66 -30.82 -4.03
N GLU A 729 -16.95 -32.11 -3.90
CA GLU A 729 -16.70 -33.10 -4.97
C GLU A 729 -17.49 -32.83 -6.25
N THR A 730 -18.73 -32.34 -6.13
CA THR A 730 -19.58 -32.03 -7.28
C THR A 730 -18.94 -30.94 -8.15
N LEU A 731 -18.54 -29.83 -7.53
CA LEU A 731 -17.85 -28.73 -8.20
C LEU A 731 -16.50 -29.17 -8.78
N ASN A 732 -15.70 -29.90 -8.01
CA ASN A 732 -14.41 -30.41 -8.48
C ASN A 732 -14.58 -31.30 -9.71
N THR A 733 -15.58 -32.19 -9.71
CA THR A 733 -15.88 -33.08 -10.84
C THR A 733 -16.26 -32.29 -12.08
N ILE A 734 -17.17 -31.31 -11.95
CA ILE A 734 -17.58 -30.42 -13.05
C ILE A 734 -16.36 -29.72 -13.66
N LEU A 735 -15.50 -29.12 -12.83
CA LEU A 735 -14.31 -28.40 -13.30
C LEU A 735 -13.25 -29.30 -13.94
N SER A 736 -13.11 -30.55 -13.47
CA SER A 736 -12.13 -31.51 -14.00
C SER A 736 -12.54 -32.19 -15.31
N SER A 737 -13.82 -32.14 -15.66
CA SER A 737 -14.38 -32.92 -16.77
C SER A 737 -14.14 -32.29 -18.15
N PHE A 738 -13.43 -31.15 -18.24
CA PHE A 738 -13.30 -30.36 -19.47
C PHE A 738 -11.87 -29.84 -19.71
#